data_AF-A0A8T6LWK7-F1
#
_entry.id   AF-A0A8T6LWK7-F1
#
_cell.length_a   1.000
_cell.length_b   1.000
_cell.length_c   1.000
_cell.angle_alpha   90.00
_cell.angle_beta   90.00
_cell.angle_gamma   90.00
#
_symmetry.space_group_name_H-M   'P 1'
#
loop_
_entity.id
_entity.type
_entity.pdbx_description
1 polymer ?
#
loop_
_entity_poly.entity_id
_entity_poly.type
_entity_poly.pdbx_seq_one_letter_code
_entity_poly.pdbx_strand_id
1 'polypeptide(L)'
;MEETHMLNCLEVAFKTNLTKPRRQSLVVKSADWQLLEKSWRPILLLALAETELPAADEDESESTPRRRSSGGRGRNRRGGRGASGPMDSLPPALEMLIPSEYSSAYRLATLLIHKLLNKDEWEEEWGATETSLREVCLEKGVHPVWHELAQHTALLGQFAAFPKAKASKAKAGKKVKLTSAFINPHIAEDLIVAIEELSPVVSDAESQVALRNIASQLSSGRQLHPADILLQLEGQGSALSVLLALASGQDPTEAMERLKAVDSDLAEQLNDLYCLQQGQVLNWKKSRTAKGENSLSEARQLLAWENTPPEAAKLSSKQLAEGLELLRQHTTNAVQIEKIMWWRLNALHKEGKSKETIELLTSLKLDQNTELSSLAPLLSELSSESINNWLLEQIPILDDGALVALIQMETLPLHIRSAASKNISDDSSEAWESVFPLLMDIYTQSMELNLLAKMVTSNDLVPMSHPYETLLVSHLVDAGSDHKLWMHVRAARRVALSQVHSMDAPDSFSSTSEALLMLFEGENVEDERLTTVLDKQGLLAFGPVRQALRDGGSGITSSTHLSNLEQSIASAELTLMERVLFNAVIATLRLNHVALMLQHGNTDSEHIETLNTLMSRDAIPTGVIHSVRHLVLEHDIGLPSLVRWYQTNDALSPWHTLARAAVYASKKEELNAARDYRKAGDHEDFDYEHSLTLYRKALIHLAFAEQWREAVELLDAQPALKSAITQRFQLYLRVSYTAKSKDTNSATRLLKDFVKRTKMEVEENEEGEMVEVMRVYHAEDDLDMLKTYPHEHPRPLPTDPFCGRVTAATNSLHKSRRRQKNTFDIRFNQLMQYGSPSTEEVYSLASEAARVRPVDGLMFLERAQNSGYFSENEIRSLQQAELSLFSVNKSQIPNASRRYLRNLSLVPLVIVDTNILVDALIDRISTKLH
;
A
#
# COMPACT_ATOMS: atom_id res chain seq x y z
N MET A 1 -8.61 -19.90 78.67
CA MET A 1 -8.48 -18.81 77.69
C MET A 1 -9.64 -17.84 77.87
N GLU A 2 -10.90 -18.25 77.73
CA GLU A 2 -12.07 -17.36 77.94
C GLU A 2 -12.08 -16.63 79.29
N GLU A 3 -11.89 -17.34 80.41
CA GLU A 3 -11.83 -16.72 81.75
C GLU A 3 -10.63 -15.76 81.92
N THR A 4 -9.58 -15.95 81.13
CA THR A 4 -8.36 -15.12 81.11
C THR A 4 -8.58 -13.86 80.26
N HIS A 5 -9.23 -13.98 79.10
CA HIS A 5 -9.65 -12.86 78.27
C HIS A 5 -10.67 -11.97 78.99
N MET A 6 -11.63 -12.57 79.73
CA MET A 6 -12.56 -11.80 80.57
C MET A 6 -11.83 -11.02 81.67
N LEU A 7 -10.81 -11.62 82.30
CA LEU A 7 -10.00 -10.95 83.32
C LEU A 7 -9.29 -9.73 82.74
N ASN A 8 -8.60 -9.89 81.61
CA ASN A 8 -7.94 -8.78 80.91
C ASN A 8 -8.93 -7.67 80.53
N CYS A 9 -10.14 -8.04 80.10
CA CYS A 9 -11.20 -7.08 79.79
C CYS A 9 -11.66 -6.30 81.03
N LEU A 10 -11.80 -6.94 82.19
CA LEU A 10 -12.16 -6.27 83.45
C LEU A 10 -11.05 -5.34 83.92
N GLU A 11 -9.80 -5.77 83.83
CA GLU A 11 -8.67 -4.90 84.14
C GLU A 11 -8.70 -3.63 83.27
N VAL A 12 -8.94 -3.76 81.96
CA VAL A 12 -9.06 -2.60 81.06
C VAL A 12 -10.25 -1.70 81.44
N ALA A 13 -11.37 -2.30 81.83
CA ALA A 13 -12.57 -1.56 82.21
C ALA A 13 -12.40 -0.68 83.46
N PHE A 14 -11.66 -1.20 84.45
CA PHE A 14 -11.58 -0.62 85.80
C PHE A 14 -10.19 -0.04 86.16
N LYS A 15 -9.23 -0.03 85.22
CA LYS A 15 -7.90 0.60 85.38
C LYS A 15 -7.93 2.11 85.69
N THR A 16 -9.04 2.82 85.45
CA THR A 16 -9.23 4.26 85.77
C THR A 16 -10.70 4.60 86.10
N ASN A 17 -10.96 5.70 86.84
CA ASN A 17 -12.32 6.18 87.19
C ASN A 17 -13.12 6.66 85.96
N LEU A 18 -13.55 5.73 85.12
CA LEU A 18 -14.32 5.95 83.90
C LEU A 18 -15.82 5.86 84.19
N THR A 19 -16.65 6.60 83.45
CA THR A 19 -18.12 6.48 83.51
C THR A 19 -18.58 5.17 82.86
N LYS A 20 -19.71 4.60 83.33
CA LYS A 20 -20.25 3.31 82.85
C LYS A 20 -20.29 3.16 81.30
N PRO A 21 -20.79 4.14 80.52
CA PRO A 21 -20.83 4.02 79.05
C PRO A 21 -19.43 4.03 78.41
N ARG A 22 -18.47 4.73 79.03
CA ARG A 22 -17.10 4.86 78.52
C ARG A 22 -16.28 3.59 78.78
N ARG A 23 -16.53 2.89 79.90
CA ARG A 23 -15.93 1.57 80.18
C ARG A 23 -16.34 0.54 79.14
N GLN A 24 -17.65 0.44 78.88
CA GLN A 24 -18.18 -0.47 77.86
C GLN A 24 -17.59 -0.16 76.48
N SER A 25 -17.50 1.12 76.10
CA SER A 25 -16.88 1.52 74.84
C SER A 25 -15.39 1.17 74.73
N LEU A 26 -14.64 1.14 75.84
CA LEU A 26 -13.21 0.81 75.84
C LEU A 26 -12.99 -0.70 75.76
N VAL A 27 -13.75 -1.47 76.53
CA VAL A 27 -13.68 -2.94 76.55
C VAL A 27 -14.09 -3.52 75.20
N VAL A 28 -15.17 -3.02 74.60
CA VAL A 28 -15.65 -3.52 73.28
C VAL A 28 -14.59 -3.33 72.18
N LYS A 29 -13.61 -2.44 72.38
CA LYS A 29 -12.51 -2.18 71.45
C LYS A 29 -11.24 -2.98 71.74
N SER A 30 -11.15 -3.71 72.85
CA SER A 30 -9.96 -4.51 73.19
C SER A 30 -9.87 -5.79 72.34
N ALA A 31 -8.65 -6.29 72.13
CA ALA A 31 -8.42 -7.53 71.40
C ALA A 31 -9.02 -8.74 72.14
N ASP A 32 -8.87 -8.81 73.46
CA ASP A 32 -9.46 -9.85 74.30
C ASP A 32 -10.99 -9.94 74.17
N TRP A 33 -11.69 -8.81 74.04
CA TRP A 33 -13.14 -8.79 73.82
C TRP A 33 -13.54 -9.37 72.46
N GLN A 34 -12.73 -9.11 71.43
CA GLN A 34 -12.98 -9.61 70.08
C GLN A 34 -12.73 -11.12 69.98
N LEU A 35 -11.76 -11.63 70.73
CA LEU A 35 -11.47 -13.06 70.85
C LEU A 35 -12.50 -13.80 71.73
N LEU A 36 -13.14 -13.11 72.69
CA LEU A 36 -14.15 -13.68 73.57
C LEU A 36 -15.35 -14.25 72.80
N GLU A 37 -15.77 -15.46 73.18
CA GLU A 37 -16.98 -16.07 72.65
C GLU A 37 -18.23 -15.22 72.93
N LYS A 38 -19.19 -15.23 72.00
CA LYS A 38 -20.41 -14.40 72.10
C LYS A 38 -21.25 -14.72 73.34
N SER A 39 -21.23 -15.97 73.82
CA SER A 39 -21.96 -16.43 74.99
C SER A 39 -21.44 -15.81 76.30
N TRP A 40 -20.14 -15.51 76.38
CA TRP A 40 -19.50 -14.95 77.57
C TRP A 40 -19.62 -13.42 77.70
N ARG A 41 -19.83 -12.73 76.57
CA ARG A 41 -19.99 -11.26 76.50
C ARG A 41 -21.11 -10.70 77.39
N PRO A 42 -22.33 -11.28 77.48
CA PRO A 42 -23.39 -10.77 78.36
C PRO A 42 -22.99 -10.68 79.82
N ILE A 43 -22.29 -11.70 80.35
CA ILE A 43 -21.85 -11.74 81.76
C ILE A 43 -20.90 -10.58 82.05
N LEU A 44 -19.95 -10.34 81.15
CA LEU A 44 -19.02 -9.22 81.25
C LEU A 44 -19.76 -7.88 81.12
N LEU A 45 -20.76 -7.75 80.24
CA LEU A 45 -21.55 -6.51 80.10
C LEU A 45 -22.40 -6.18 81.32
N LEU A 46 -22.99 -7.19 81.98
CA LEU A 46 -23.67 -7.02 83.26
C LEU A 46 -22.69 -6.44 84.30
N ALA A 47 -21.48 -7.01 84.39
CA ALA A 47 -20.43 -6.52 85.28
C ALA A 47 -20.03 -5.08 84.99
N LEU A 48 -19.90 -4.70 83.72
CA LEU A 48 -19.57 -3.32 83.31
C LEU A 48 -20.69 -2.31 83.61
N ALA A 49 -21.95 -2.75 83.57
CA ALA A 49 -23.11 -1.93 83.89
C ALA A 49 -23.35 -1.78 85.40
N GLU A 50 -22.68 -2.61 86.22
CA GLU A 50 -22.90 -2.76 87.66
C GLU A 50 -24.40 -2.95 87.95
N THR A 51 -25.02 -3.94 87.29
CA THR A 51 -26.45 -4.22 87.45
C THR A 51 -26.80 -4.64 88.88
N GLU A 52 -27.78 -3.94 89.44
CA GLU A 52 -28.35 -4.20 90.77
C GLU A 52 -29.59 -5.11 90.68
N LEU A 53 -30.00 -5.64 91.82
CA LEU A 53 -31.20 -6.48 91.94
C LEU A 53 -32.47 -5.63 91.76
N PRO A 54 -33.53 -6.15 91.11
CA PRO A 54 -34.83 -5.48 91.10
C PRO A 54 -35.33 -5.30 92.54
N ALA A 55 -35.73 -4.07 92.93
CA ALA A 55 -36.29 -3.81 94.24
C ALA A 55 -37.59 -4.63 94.43
N ALA A 56 -37.72 -5.31 95.56
CA ALA A 56 -38.98 -5.92 95.95
C ALA A 56 -39.91 -4.81 96.43
N ASP A 57 -41.13 -4.75 95.88
CA ASP A 57 -42.23 -3.84 96.19
C ASP A 57 -42.37 -2.59 95.29
N GLU A 58 -42.92 -2.79 94.08
CA GLU A 58 -43.89 -1.85 93.47
C GLU A 58 -44.96 -2.66 92.72
N ASP A 59 -46.15 -2.76 93.33
CA ASP A 59 -47.39 -3.20 92.69
C ASP A 59 -47.83 -2.19 91.61
N GLU A 60 -48.49 -2.73 90.58
CA GLU A 60 -49.01 -2.08 89.37
C GLU A 60 -49.34 -0.58 89.49
N SER A 61 -48.45 0.27 88.98
CA SER A 61 -48.83 1.56 88.43
C SER A 61 -48.03 1.86 87.16
N GLU A 62 -48.72 2.49 86.20
CA GLU A 62 -48.33 2.65 84.80
C GLU A 62 -46.85 2.97 84.59
N SER A 63 -46.22 2.11 83.79
CA SER A 63 -44.87 2.30 83.22
C SER A 63 -44.68 3.72 82.68
N THR A 64 -44.04 4.58 83.49
CA THR A 64 -43.58 5.87 82.98
C THR A 64 -42.51 5.61 81.93
N PRO A 65 -42.70 6.10 80.70
CA PRO A 65 -41.90 5.69 79.57
C PRO A 65 -40.48 6.20 79.74
N ARG A 66 -39.51 5.28 79.68
CA ARG A 66 -38.09 5.61 79.53
C ARG A 66 -37.96 6.64 78.41
N ARG A 67 -37.56 7.86 78.79
CA ARG A 67 -37.33 8.98 77.89
C ARG A 67 -36.50 8.53 76.70
N ARG A 68 -37.12 8.51 75.52
CA ARG A 68 -36.43 8.56 74.23
C ARG A 68 -35.63 9.86 74.20
N SER A 69 -34.31 9.79 74.30
CA SER A 69 -33.45 10.87 73.85
C SER A 69 -33.48 10.88 72.32
N SER A 70 -34.41 11.66 71.76
CA SER A 70 -34.37 12.08 70.36
C SER A 70 -33.60 13.39 70.30
N GLY A 71 -32.42 13.36 69.66
CA GLY A 71 -31.58 14.53 69.49
C GLY A 71 -30.27 14.22 68.78
N GLY A 72 -30.34 13.79 67.51
CA GLY A 72 -29.15 13.58 66.69
C GLY A 72 -29.49 13.16 65.26
N ARG A 73 -29.70 14.15 64.39
CA ARG A 73 -29.98 14.00 62.96
C ARG A 73 -28.91 13.18 62.22
N GLY A 74 -29.38 12.18 61.47
CA GLY A 74 -29.01 12.02 60.06
C GLY A 74 -27.82 11.13 59.73
N ARG A 75 -28.08 9.84 59.47
CA ARG A 75 -27.76 9.23 58.17
C ARG A 75 -28.38 7.83 58.06
N ASN A 76 -29.35 7.70 57.17
CA ASN A 76 -29.92 6.44 56.72
C ASN A 76 -28.83 5.46 56.28
N ARG A 77 -28.83 4.25 56.83
CA ARG A 77 -28.36 3.04 56.14
C ARG A 77 -29.06 1.79 56.67
N ARG A 78 -29.94 1.25 55.80
CA ARG A 78 -30.06 -0.16 55.42
C ARG A 78 -30.31 -1.20 56.54
N GLY A 79 -31.58 -1.63 56.63
CA GLY A 79 -31.98 -3.03 56.87
C GLY A 79 -31.33 -3.75 58.05
N GLY A 80 -31.71 -3.39 59.28
CA GLY A 80 -31.40 -4.19 60.46
C GLY A 80 -32.41 -5.32 60.63
N ARG A 81 -31.98 -6.55 60.39
CA ARG A 81 -32.52 -7.72 61.13
C ARG A 81 -32.48 -7.37 62.62
N GLY A 82 -33.53 -7.72 63.35
CA GLY A 82 -33.71 -7.38 64.77
C GLY A 82 -32.39 -7.49 65.53
N ALA A 83 -31.85 -6.36 65.97
CA ALA A 83 -30.66 -6.33 66.80
C ALA A 83 -31.08 -6.91 68.14
N SER A 84 -30.84 -8.20 68.32
CA SER A 84 -30.93 -8.85 69.62
C SER A 84 -30.01 -8.06 70.57
N GLY A 85 -30.52 -7.74 71.76
CA GLY A 85 -29.72 -7.09 72.77
C GLY A 85 -28.52 -7.98 73.13
N PRO A 86 -27.42 -7.42 73.67
CA PRO A 86 -26.29 -8.23 74.13
C PRO A 86 -26.64 -9.28 75.20
N MET A 87 -27.83 -9.16 75.80
CA MET A 87 -28.39 -10.15 76.73
C MET A 87 -28.99 -11.37 76.04
N ASP A 88 -29.39 -11.24 74.77
CA ASP A 88 -30.04 -12.32 74.00
C ASP A 88 -29.01 -13.38 73.54
N SER A 89 -27.71 -13.11 73.69
CA SER A 89 -26.64 -14.09 73.47
C SER A 89 -26.22 -14.85 74.73
N LEU A 90 -26.86 -14.57 75.88
CA LEU A 90 -26.70 -15.39 77.08
C LEU A 90 -27.38 -16.75 76.84
N PRO A 91 -26.69 -17.89 77.05
CA PRO A 91 -27.30 -19.20 76.89
C PRO A 91 -28.52 -19.36 77.81
N PRO A 92 -29.62 -19.99 77.35
CA PRO A 92 -30.81 -20.19 78.17
C PRO A 92 -30.49 -21.08 79.37
N ALA A 93 -31.21 -20.87 80.48
CA ALA A 93 -31.02 -21.62 81.72
C ALA A 93 -31.01 -23.15 81.51
N LEU A 94 -31.90 -23.67 80.64
CA LEU A 94 -32.01 -25.10 80.30
C LEU A 94 -30.70 -25.71 79.78
N GLU A 95 -29.92 -24.98 78.97
CA GLU A 95 -28.64 -25.48 78.45
C GLU A 95 -27.58 -25.63 79.56
N MET A 96 -27.69 -24.84 80.62
CA MET A 96 -26.74 -24.85 81.74
C MET A 96 -27.07 -25.92 82.78
N LEU A 97 -28.26 -26.53 82.74
CA LEU A 97 -28.65 -27.65 83.61
C LEU A 97 -27.94 -28.95 83.21
N ILE A 98 -27.64 -29.14 81.93
CA ILE A 98 -27.01 -30.33 81.37
C ILE A 98 -25.48 -30.20 81.40
N PRO A 99 -24.70 -31.28 81.66
CA PRO A 99 -23.25 -31.26 81.51
C PRO A 99 -22.80 -30.71 80.15
N SER A 100 -22.02 -29.62 80.16
CA SER A 100 -21.50 -28.94 78.97
C SER A 100 -19.98 -28.73 79.08
N GLU A 101 -19.34 -28.33 77.98
CA GLU A 101 -17.90 -27.98 77.96
C GLU A 101 -17.58 -26.68 78.73
N TYR A 102 -18.58 -25.86 79.06
CA TYR A 102 -18.39 -24.66 79.88
C TYR A 102 -17.93 -24.98 81.32
N SER A 103 -17.16 -24.06 81.91
CA SER A 103 -16.71 -24.21 83.30
C SER A 103 -17.89 -24.26 84.27
N SER A 104 -17.75 -24.98 85.38
CA SER A 104 -18.78 -25.04 86.43
C SER A 104 -19.15 -23.65 86.96
N ALA A 105 -18.15 -22.76 87.04
CA ALA A 105 -18.33 -21.37 87.43
C ALA A 105 -19.17 -20.57 86.42
N TYR A 106 -18.93 -20.74 85.11
CA TYR A 106 -19.72 -20.11 84.07
C TYR A 106 -21.18 -20.57 84.08
N ARG A 107 -21.40 -21.88 84.16
CA ARG A 107 -22.76 -22.46 84.22
C ARG A 107 -23.54 -21.95 85.44
N LEU A 108 -22.88 -21.90 86.60
CA LEU A 108 -23.45 -21.35 87.82
C LEU A 108 -23.78 -19.86 87.68
N ALA A 109 -22.90 -19.06 87.08
CA ALA A 109 -23.12 -17.63 86.87
C ALA A 109 -24.33 -17.37 85.97
N THR A 110 -24.46 -18.10 84.87
CA THR A 110 -25.60 -17.99 83.94
C THR A 110 -26.92 -18.36 84.62
N LEU A 111 -26.94 -19.45 85.41
CA LEU A 111 -28.14 -19.84 86.18
C LEU A 111 -28.53 -18.80 87.22
N LEU A 112 -27.56 -18.21 87.93
CA LEU A 112 -27.82 -17.15 88.92
C LEU A 112 -28.38 -15.88 88.26
N ILE A 113 -27.88 -15.51 87.08
CA ILE A 113 -28.39 -14.36 86.31
C ILE A 113 -29.86 -14.59 85.92
N HIS A 114 -30.21 -15.76 85.38
CA HIS A 114 -31.60 -16.08 85.04
C HIS A 114 -32.52 -16.11 86.27
N LYS A 115 -32.08 -16.72 87.38
CA LYS A 115 -32.85 -16.77 88.64
C LYS A 115 -33.18 -15.38 89.17
N LEU A 116 -32.27 -14.42 89.02
CA LEU A 116 -32.40 -13.09 89.61
C LEU A 116 -33.10 -12.09 88.69
N LEU A 117 -32.95 -12.20 87.37
CA LEU A 117 -33.53 -11.29 86.39
C LEU A 117 -34.85 -11.79 85.77
N ASN A 118 -35.05 -13.10 85.66
CA ASN A 118 -36.22 -13.73 85.02
C ASN A 118 -36.95 -14.64 86.03
N LYS A 119 -37.41 -14.09 87.15
CA LYS A 119 -38.06 -14.87 88.22
C LYS A 119 -39.28 -15.65 87.75
N ASP A 120 -40.03 -15.10 86.80
CA ASP A 120 -41.26 -15.70 86.27
C ASP A 120 -41.00 -16.95 85.41
N GLU A 121 -39.77 -17.12 84.92
CA GLU A 121 -39.35 -18.27 84.09
C GLU A 121 -38.61 -19.35 84.91
N TRP A 122 -38.49 -19.19 86.23
CA TRP A 122 -37.71 -20.08 87.09
C TRP A 122 -38.55 -21.26 87.62
N GLU A 123 -38.12 -22.49 87.34
CA GLU A 123 -38.72 -23.70 87.90
C GLU A 123 -37.99 -24.16 89.16
N GLU A 124 -38.73 -24.61 90.20
CA GLU A 124 -38.13 -25.05 91.47
C GLU A 124 -37.14 -26.23 91.30
N GLU A 125 -37.35 -27.08 90.29
CA GLU A 125 -36.50 -28.24 89.98
C GLU A 125 -35.06 -27.85 89.61
N TRP A 126 -34.86 -26.65 89.04
CA TRP A 126 -33.53 -26.16 88.65
C TRP A 126 -32.63 -25.90 89.87
N GLY A 127 -33.24 -25.67 91.03
CA GLY A 127 -32.54 -25.42 92.30
C GLY A 127 -31.58 -26.53 92.71
N ALA A 128 -31.84 -27.79 92.34
CA ALA A 128 -30.98 -28.93 92.66
C ALA A 128 -29.64 -28.91 91.88
N THR A 129 -29.68 -28.52 90.60
CA THR A 129 -28.46 -28.39 89.78
C THR A 129 -27.65 -27.14 90.16
N GLU A 130 -28.34 -26.07 90.53
CA GLU A 130 -27.72 -24.84 91.05
C GLU A 130 -26.96 -25.10 92.36
N THR A 131 -27.55 -25.84 93.32
CA THR A 131 -26.85 -26.24 94.55
C THR A 131 -25.68 -27.16 94.28
N SER A 132 -25.81 -28.13 93.37
CA SER A 132 -24.70 -28.99 92.97
C SER A 132 -23.53 -28.21 92.37
N LEU A 133 -23.79 -27.29 91.43
CA LEU A 133 -22.75 -26.45 90.84
C LEU A 133 -22.12 -25.51 91.87
N ARG A 134 -22.91 -25.02 92.83
CA ARG A 134 -22.44 -24.19 93.96
C ARG A 134 -21.48 -24.98 94.85
N GLU A 135 -21.79 -26.23 95.20
CA GLU A 135 -20.91 -27.11 95.97
C GLU A 135 -19.60 -27.39 95.22
N VAL A 136 -19.67 -27.66 93.92
CA VAL A 136 -18.47 -27.86 93.09
C VAL A 136 -17.58 -26.61 93.06
N CYS A 137 -18.18 -25.42 93.01
CA CYS A 137 -17.42 -24.16 93.07
C CYS A 137 -16.83 -23.88 94.46
N LEU A 138 -17.50 -24.30 95.54
CA LEU A 138 -16.97 -24.25 96.91
C LEU A 138 -15.76 -25.19 97.10
N GLU A 139 -15.82 -26.40 96.54
CA GLU A 139 -14.77 -27.40 96.69
C GLU A 139 -13.54 -27.12 95.82
N LYS A 140 -13.75 -26.81 94.53
CA LYS A 140 -12.66 -26.69 93.54
C LYS A 140 -12.10 -25.27 93.43
N GLY A 141 -12.82 -24.29 93.98
CA GLY A 141 -12.55 -22.87 93.79
C GLY A 141 -12.87 -22.38 92.38
N VAL A 142 -12.92 -21.06 92.22
CA VAL A 142 -13.26 -20.38 90.97
C VAL A 142 -12.10 -19.51 90.48
N HIS A 143 -12.00 -19.33 89.16
CA HIS A 143 -10.99 -18.46 88.56
C HIS A 143 -11.07 -17.03 89.13
N PRO A 144 -9.94 -16.32 89.31
CA PRO A 144 -9.92 -14.97 89.91
C PRO A 144 -10.88 -13.97 89.26
N VAL A 145 -11.16 -14.13 87.97
CA VAL A 145 -12.12 -13.30 87.22
C VAL A 145 -13.50 -13.28 87.85
N TRP A 146 -13.96 -14.40 88.42
CA TRP A 146 -15.29 -14.49 89.03
C TRP A 146 -15.38 -13.70 90.33
N HIS A 147 -14.28 -13.58 91.06
CA HIS A 147 -14.21 -12.68 92.21
C HIS A 147 -14.26 -11.21 91.81
N GLU A 148 -13.60 -10.85 90.72
CA GLU A 148 -13.62 -9.49 90.19
C GLU A 148 -15.02 -9.14 89.66
N LEU A 149 -15.68 -10.04 88.94
CA LEU A 149 -17.08 -9.89 88.51
C LEU A 149 -18.03 -9.69 89.71
N ALA A 150 -17.84 -10.45 90.80
CA ALA A 150 -18.65 -10.37 92.01
C ALA A 150 -18.52 -9.03 92.76
N GLN A 151 -17.38 -8.34 92.63
CA GLN A 151 -17.19 -7.01 93.22
C GLN A 151 -17.96 -5.93 92.45
N HIS A 152 -18.23 -6.16 91.16
CA HIS A 152 -18.82 -5.17 90.27
C HIS A 152 -20.30 -5.41 89.99
N THR A 153 -20.84 -6.61 90.20
CA THR A 153 -22.28 -6.87 90.11
C THR A 153 -22.84 -7.65 91.29
N ALA A 154 -23.96 -7.15 91.83
CA ALA A 154 -24.67 -7.82 92.91
C ALA A 154 -25.23 -9.19 92.48
N LEU A 155 -25.56 -9.35 91.18
CA LEU A 155 -26.06 -10.61 90.61
C LEU A 155 -25.10 -11.79 90.81
N LEU A 156 -23.79 -11.53 90.79
CA LEU A 156 -22.74 -12.54 90.94
C LEU A 156 -22.04 -12.44 92.30
N GLY A 157 -22.60 -11.70 93.26
CA GLY A 157 -21.98 -11.47 94.57
C GLY A 157 -21.63 -12.75 95.34
N GLN A 158 -22.36 -13.85 95.11
CA GLN A 158 -22.07 -15.16 95.71
C GLN A 158 -20.67 -15.68 95.34
N PHE A 159 -20.13 -15.30 94.18
CA PHE A 159 -18.79 -15.74 93.76
C PHE A 159 -17.67 -15.15 94.63
N ALA A 160 -17.93 -14.08 95.39
CA ALA A 160 -16.95 -13.55 96.34
C ALA A 160 -16.66 -14.52 97.50
N ALA A 161 -17.59 -15.44 97.81
CA ALA A 161 -17.48 -16.40 98.92
C ALA A 161 -16.78 -17.72 98.54
N PHE A 162 -16.58 -18.01 97.24
CA PHE A 162 -15.88 -19.22 96.80
C PHE A 162 -14.34 -19.07 96.97
N PRO A 163 -13.55 -20.15 97.11
CA PRO A 163 -12.09 -20.07 97.13
C PRO A 163 -11.49 -19.66 95.77
N LYS A 164 -10.40 -18.87 95.75
CA LYS A 164 -9.67 -18.53 94.50
C LYS A 164 -8.84 -19.71 94.00
N ALA A 165 -9.14 -20.21 92.80
CA ALA A 165 -8.30 -21.19 92.10
C ALA A 165 -7.05 -20.51 91.48
N LYS A 166 -5.90 -21.20 91.43
CA LYS A 166 -4.70 -20.70 90.73
C LYS A 166 -4.97 -20.65 89.23
N ALA A 167 -4.88 -19.46 88.62
CA ALA A 167 -4.96 -19.31 87.17
C ALA A 167 -3.85 -20.14 86.48
N SER A 168 -4.22 -21.00 85.53
CA SER A 168 -3.26 -21.76 84.76
C SER A 168 -2.54 -20.81 83.79
N LYS A 169 -1.21 -20.76 83.85
CA LYS A 169 -0.41 -20.00 82.86
C LYS A 169 -0.62 -20.62 81.47
N ALA A 170 -0.88 -19.80 80.46
CA ALA A 170 -1.02 -20.23 79.08
C ALA A 170 0.22 -21.04 78.64
N LYS A 171 -0.01 -22.19 77.98
CA LYS A 171 1.05 -23.04 77.43
C LYS A 171 1.77 -22.28 76.29
N ALA A 172 3.09 -22.34 76.28
CA ALA A 172 3.93 -21.78 75.22
C ALA A 172 3.52 -22.31 73.83
N GLY A 173 3.64 -21.44 72.81
CA GLY A 173 3.15 -21.65 71.44
C GLY A 173 3.57 -22.99 70.82
N LYS A 174 2.65 -23.57 70.04
CA LYS A 174 2.82 -24.85 69.36
C LYS A 174 3.85 -24.66 68.23
N LYS A 175 4.90 -25.51 68.17
CA LYS A 175 5.83 -25.50 67.02
C LYS A 175 5.09 -25.97 65.77
N VAL A 176 5.10 -25.18 64.70
CA VAL A 176 4.51 -25.51 63.39
C VAL A 176 5.63 -25.70 62.37
N LYS A 177 5.41 -26.53 61.34
CA LYS A 177 6.35 -26.67 60.21
C LYS A 177 6.13 -25.50 59.24
N LEU A 178 7.20 -24.83 58.81
CA LEU A 178 7.13 -23.67 57.91
C LEU A 178 6.91 -24.04 56.43
N THR A 179 6.54 -25.28 56.12
CA THR A 179 6.36 -25.74 54.73
C THR A 179 5.29 -24.95 53.98
N SER A 180 4.27 -24.45 54.66
CA SER A 180 3.22 -23.60 54.08
C SER A 180 3.62 -22.14 53.87
N ALA A 181 4.82 -21.73 54.30
CA ALA A 181 5.33 -20.39 54.02
C ALA A 181 6.01 -20.29 52.64
N PHE A 182 6.23 -21.41 51.95
CA PHE A 182 6.82 -21.43 50.61
C PHE A 182 5.78 -21.09 49.53
N ILE A 183 5.20 -19.89 49.62
CA ILE A 183 4.13 -19.42 48.74
C ILE A 183 4.49 -18.13 48.03
N ASN A 184 3.77 -17.80 46.96
CA ASN A 184 3.77 -16.47 46.38
C ASN A 184 2.87 -15.52 47.21
N PRO A 185 3.43 -14.49 47.88
CA PRO A 185 2.65 -13.60 48.75
C PRO A 185 1.56 -12.78 48.03
N HIS A 186 1.62 -12.69 46.70
CA HIS A 186 0.63 -11.96 45.91
C HIS A 186 -0.60 -12.79 45.55
N ILE A 187 -0.56 -14.10 45.77
CA ILE A 187 -1.72 -14.98 45.61
C ILE A 187 -2.49 -14.97 46.94
N ALA A 188 -3.66 -14.33 46.93
CA ALA A 188 -4.46 -14.14 48.15
C ALA A 188 -4.88 -15.46 48.80
N GLU A 189 -5.21 -16.48 48.01
CA GLU A 189 -5.62 -17.81 48.50
C GLU A 189 -4.47 -18.49 49.25
N ASP A 190 -3.29 -18.54 48.64
CA ASP A 190 -2.09 -19.12 49.26
C ASP A 190 -1.72 -18.37 50.55
N LEU A 191 -1.78 -17.05 50.54
CA LEU A 191 -1.46 -16.23 51.71
C LEU A 191 -2.47 -16.45 52.86
N ILE A 192 -3.74 -16.66 52.56
CA ILE A 192 -4.75 -17.04 53.58
C ILE A 192 -4.39 -18.39 54.19
N VAL A 193 -4.07 -19.40 53.37
CA VAL A 193 -3.67 -20.73 53.85
C VAL A 193 -2.44 -20.65 54.75
N ALA A 194 -1.42 -19.88 54.36
CA ALA A 194 -0.23 -19.67 55.18
C ALA A 194 -0.56 -18.96 56.51
N ILE A 195 -1.46 -17.96 56.51
CA ILE A 195 -1.90 -17.28 57.73
C ILE A 195 -2.63 -18.23 58.67
N GLU A 196 -3.54 -19.06 58.16
CA GLU A 196 -4.30 -20.01 58.98
C GLU A 196 -3.40 -21.08 59.62
N GLU A 197 -2.45 -21.62 58.86
CA GLU A 197 -1.54 -22.65 59.36
C GLU A 197 -0.50 -22.12 60.35
N LEU A 198 -0.04 -20.87 60.17
CA LEU A 198 0.99 -20.25 61.02
C LEU A 198 0.40 -19.42 62.17
N SER A 199 -0.89 -19.08 62.15
CA SER A 199 -1.58 -18.37 63.25
C SER A 199 -1.38 -19.01 64.64
N PRO A 200 -1.34 -20.34 64.82
CA PRO A 200 -1.09 -20.97 66.12
C PRO A 200 0.28 -20.68 66.75
N VAL A 201 1.24 -20.17 65.98
CA VAL A 201 2.57 -19.75 66.45
C VAL A 201 2.47 -18.42 67.20
N VAL A 202 1.48 -17.59 66.88
CA VAL A 202 1.27 -16.27 67.47
C VAL A 202 0.37 -16.41 68.69
N SER A 203 0.92 -16.17 69.88
CA SER A 203 0.19 -16.31 71.16
C SER A 203 -0.46 -15.01 71.66
N ASP A 204 -0.04 -13.86 71.13
CA ASP A 204 -0.52 -12.55 71.55
C ASP A 204 -1.91 -12.22 70.97
N ALA A 205 -2.80 -11.70 71.82
CA ALA A 205 -4.19 -11.45 71.46
C ALA A 205 -4.34 -10.34 70.40
N GLU A 206 -3.53 -9.27 70.51
CA GLU A 206 -3.56 -8.15 69.55
C GLU A 206 -3.11 -8.63 68.16
N SER A 207 -2.05 -9.43 68.13
CA SER A 207 -1.50 -10.03 66.92
C SER A 207 -2.48 -11.02 66.26
N GLN A 208 -3.18 -11.86 67.03
CA GLN A 208 -4.20 -12.79 66.50
C GLN A 208 -5.41 -12.07 65.90
N VAL A 209 -5.87 -10.99 66.53
CA VAL A 209 -6.95 -10.15 66.00
C VAL A 209 -6.49 -9.45 64.72
N ALA A 210 -5.26 -8.94 64.69
CA ALA A 210 -4.69 -8.34 63.50
C ALA A 210 -4.59 -9.35 62.34
N LEU A 211 -4.18 -10.61 62.58
CA LEU A 211 -4.17 -11.67 61.57
C LEU A 211 -5.58 -12.00 61.05
N ARG A 212 -6.60 -12.08 61.92
CA ARG A 212 -8.00 -12.26 61.49
C ARG A 212 -8.50 -11.12 60.60
N ASN A 213 -8.11 -9.88 60.93
CA ASN A 213 -8.44 -8.73 60.10
C ASN A 213 -7.77 -8.83 58.73
N ILE A 214 -6.51 -9.25 58.66
CA ILE A 214 -5.79 -9.46 57.39
C ILE A 214 -6.43 -10.57 56.55
N ALA A 215 -6.73 -11.73 57.14
CA ALA A 215 -7.44 -12.80 56.45
C ALA A 215 -8.82 -12.33 55.92
N SER A 216 -9.52 -11.48 56.68
CA SER A 216 -10.79 -10.87 56.23
C SER A 216 -10.59 -9.85 55.09
N GLN A 217 -9.48 -9.10 55.08
CA GLN A 217 -9.14 -8.19 53.98
C GLN A 217 -8.87 -8.97 52.70
N LEU A 218 -8.08 -10.03 52.79
CA LEU A 218 -7.73 -10.91 51.67
C LEU A 218 -8.97 -11.59 51.08
N SER A 219 -9.80 -12.23 51.91
CA SER A 219 -11.04 -12.89 51.46
C SER A 219 -12.09 -11.93 50.88
N SER A 220 -12.02 -10.64 51.19
CA SER A 220 -12.90 -9.60 50.63
C SER A 220 -12.28 -8.80 49.47
N GLY A 221 -11.05 -9.15 49.05
CA GLY A 221 -10.32 -8.47 47.98
C GLY A 221 -9.96 -7.02 48.29
N ARG A 222 -9.87 -6.65 49.58
CA ARG A 222 -9.49 -5.30 50.01
C ARG A 222 -7.96 -5.15 50.04
N GLN A 223 -7.48 -3.91 49.91
CA GLN A 223 -6.06 -3.60 50.08
C GLN A 223 -5.57 -4.06 51.46
N LEU A 224 -4.40 -4.69 51.44
CA LEU A 224 -3.69 -5.18 52.61
C LEU A 224 -3.10 -4.01 53.41
N HIS A 225 -3.48 -3.90 54.69
CA HIS A 225 -2.85 -3.00 55.64
C HIS A 225 -2.42 -3.78 56.88
N PRO A 226 -1.27 -4.47 56.84
CA PRO A 226 -0.69 -5.12 58.02
C PRO A 226 -0.48 -4.11 59.13
N ALA A 227 -0.87 -4.47 60.37
CA ALA A 227 -0.49 -3.70 61.54
C ALA A 227 1.01 -3.86 61.82
N ASP A 228 1.67 -2.83 62.34
CA ASP A 228 3.13 -2.85 62.61
C ASP A 228 3.58 -4.04 63.46
N ILE A 229 2.73 -4.46 64.41
CA ILE A 229 2.94 -5.63 65.26
C ILE A 229 3.13 -6.92 64.44
N LEU A 230 2.44 -7.06 63.31
CA LEU A 230 2.55 -8.25 62.45
C LEU A 230 3.85 -8.29 61.64
N LEU A 231 4.52 -7.16 61.48
CA LEU A 231 5.80 -7.04 60.77
C LEU A 231 7.00 -7.30 61.69
N GLN A 232 6.76 -7.30 63.00
CA GLN A 232 7.79 -7.45 64.04
C GLN A 232 7.68 -8.78 64.80
N LEU A 233 7.04 -9.80 64.20
CA LEU A 233 6.88 -11.10 64.85
C LEU A 233 8.23 -11.82 64.97
N GLU A 234 8.46 -12.45 66.13
CA GLU A 234 9.69 -13.18 66.43
C GLU A 234 9.53 -14.70 66.23
N GLY A 235 10.67 -15.41 66.14
CA GLY A 235 10.69 -16.86 65.97
C GLY A 235 10.00 -17.32 64.67
N GLN A 236 9.24 -18.41 64.71
CA GLN A 236 8.54 -18.93 63.53
C GLN A 236 7.48 -17.96 62.97
N GLY A 237 7.02 -16.97 63.75
CA GLY A 237 6.09 -15.93 63.29
C GLY A 237 6.71 -14.94 62.30
N SER A 238 8.04 -14.83 62.27
CA SER A 238 8.76 -13.96 61.31
C SER A 238 8.50 -14.33 59.85
N ALA A 239 8.14 -15.59 59.56
CA ALA A 239 7.72 -16.01 58.23
C ALA A 239 6.47 -15.24 57.76
N LEU A 240 5.49 -15.04 58.65
CA LEU A 240 4.31 -14.21 58.34
C LEU A 240 4.70 -12.75 58.17
N SER A 241 5.64 -12.22 58.97
CA SER A 241 6.13 -10.85 58.80
C SER A 241 6.75 -10.62 57.42
N VAL A 242 7.56 -11.55 56.92
CA VAL A 242 8.15 -11.46 55.58
C VAL A 242 7.07 -11.54 54.50
N LEU A 243 6.16 -12.53 54.58
CA LEU A 243 5.09 -12.68 53.59
C LEU A 243 4.17 -11.45 53.53
N LEU A 244 3.80 -10.90 54.68
CA LEU A 244 2.96 -9.70 54.77
C LEU A 244 3.69 -8.44 54.28
N ALA A 245 4.99 -8.30 54.58
CA ALA A 245 5.80 -7.20 54.06
C ALA A 245 5.85 -7.24 52.52
N LEU A 246 6.13 -8.41 51.94
CA LEU A 246 6.13 -8.63 50.49
C LEU A 246 4.76 -8.35 49.86
N ALA A 247 3.68 -8.90 50.44
CA ALA A 247 2.33 -8.72 49.92
C ALA A 247 1.82 -7.27 50.00
N SER A 248 2.31 -6.49 50.97
CA SER A 248 1.95 -5.08 51.16
C SER A 248 2.93 -4.08 50.53
N GLY A 249 3.99 -4.56 49.88
CA GLY A 249 5.01 -3.72 49.23
C GLY A 249 5.93 -2.97 50.20
N GLN A 250 6.07 -3.45 51.43
CA GLN A 250 6.99 -2.91 52.42
C GLN A 250 8.35 -3.62 52.37
N ASP A 251 9.38 -3.00 52.93
CA ASP A 251 10.74 -3.56 52.96
C ASP A 251 10.81 -4.77 53.93
N PRO A 252 11.09 -5.99 53.43
CA PRO A 252 11.13 -7.19 54.26
C PRO A 252 12.50 -7.43 54.92
N THR A 253 13.52 -6.59 54.69
CA THR A 253 14.93 -6.84 55.10
C THR A 253 15.08 -7.24 56.56
N GLU A 254 14.53 -6.45 57.49
CA GLU A 254 14.60 -6.76 58.93
C GLU A 254 13.86 -8.06 59.30
N ALA A 255 12.70 -8.30 58.68
CA ALA A 255 11.92 -9.52 58.92
C ALA A 255 12.64 -10.75 58.35
N MET A 256 13.34 -10.61 57.22
CA MET A 256 14.15 -11.66 56.60
C MET A 256 15.36 -12.01 57.45
N GLU A 257 16.02 -11.04 58.08
CA GLU A 257 17.11 -11.32 59.03
C GLU A 257 16.63 -12.16 60.22
N ARG A 258 15.44 -11.83 60.77
CA ARG A 258 14.80 -12.61 61.84
C ARG A 258 14.42 -14.01 61.36
N LEU A 259 13.88 -14.15 60.15
CA LEU A 259 13.51 -15.45 59.57
C LEU A 259 14.74 -16.33 59.30
N LYS A 260 15.86 -15.74 58.87
CA LYS A 260 17.11 -16.47 58.58
C LYS A 260 17.66 -17.23 59.79
N ALA A 261 17.41 -16.73 61.01
CA ALA A 261 17.79 -17.42 62.25
C ALA A 261 16.93 -18.68 62.52
N VAL A 262 15.78 -18.81 61.86
CA VAL A 262 14.82 -19.90 62.06
C VAL A 262 14.83 -20.89 60.89
N ASP A 263 14.76 -20.37 59.67
CA ASP A 263 14.82 -21.13 58.42
C ASP A 263 15.58 -20.31 57.36
N SER A 264 16.86 -20.65 57.18
CA SER A 264 17.74 -19.94 56.25
C SER A 264 17.35 -20.16 54.79
N ASP A 265 16.80 -21.33 54.44
CA ASP A 265 16.43 -21.65 53.06
C ASP A 265 15.21 -20.83 52.63
N LEU A 266 14.15 -20.83 53.45
CA LEU A 266 12.97 -20.02 53.19
C LEU A 266 13.30 -18.51 53.09
N ALA A 267 14.17 -18.00 53.99
CA ALA A 267 14.61 -16.61 53.94
C ALA A 267 15.39 -16.29 52.65
N GLU A 268 16.29 -17.18 52.20
CA GLU A 268 17.03 -17.00 50.94
C GLU A 268 16.10 -17.01 49.72
N GLN A 269 15.09 -17.88 49.69
CA GLN A 269 14.16 -17.97 48.56
C GLN A 269 13.20 -16.77 48.48
N LEU A 270 12.70 -16.29 49.63
CA LEU A 270 11.86 -15.08 49.68
C LEU A 270 12.67 -13.82 49.36
N ASN A 271 13.95 -13.76 49.76
CA ASN A 271 14.85 -12.67 49.39
C ASN A 271 15.14 -12.66 47.88
N ASP A 272 15.34 -13.83 47.27
CA ASP A 272 15.49 -13.94 45.82
C ASP A 272 14.24 -13.45 45.08
N LEU A 273 13.03 -13.79 45.56
CA LEU A 273 11.78 -13.25 45.00
C LEU A 273 11.71 -11.72 45.12
N TYR A 274 12.07 -11.15 46.28
CA TYR A 274 12.09 -9.70 46.48
C TYR A 274 13.06 -8.99 45.54
N CYS A 275 14.29 -9.49 45.42
CA CYS A 275 15.29 -8.92 44.51
C CYS A 275 14.82 -8.98 43.05
N LEU A 276 14.25 -10.11 42.62
CA LEU A 276 13.73 -10.27 41.26
C LEU A 276 12.59 -9.29 40.94
N GLN A 277 11.70 -8.99 41.91
CA GLN A 277 10.66 -7.97 41.73
C GLN A 277 11.21 -6.56 41.53
N GLN A 278 12.37 -6.26 42.12
CA GLN A 278 13.07 -4.99 41.94
C GLN A 278 13.98 -4.98 40.69
N GLY A 279 13.94 -6.04 39.87
CA GLY A 279 14.81 -6.18 38.69
C GLY A 279 16.26 -6.55 39.01
N GLN A 280 16.58 -6.89 40.26
CA GLN A 280 17.92 -7.29 40.69
C GLN A 280 18.06 -8.81 40.69
N VAL A 281 18.94 -9.33 39.83
CA VAL A 281 19.15 -10.78 39.69
C VAL A 281 20.39 -11.20 40.47
N LEU A 282 20.20 -11.86 41.62
CA LEU A 282 21.31 -12.36 42.45
C LEU A 282 21.99 -13.59 41.83
N ASN A 283 21.21 -14.62 41.49
CA ASN A 283 21.72 -15.84 40.88
C ASN A 283 20.71 -16.47 39.91
N TRP A 284 20.71 -15.96 38.69
CA TRP A 284 19.76 -16.32 37.64
C TRP A 284 19.63 -17.84 37.42
N LYS A 285 20.76 -18.57 37.41
CA LYS A 285 20.76 -20.02 37.18
C LYS A 285 19.98 -20.77 38.25
N LYS A 286 20.11 -20.36 39.52
CA LYS A 286 19.37 -20.96 40.65
C LYS A 286 17.88 -20.63 40.59
N SER A 287 17.53 -19.39 40.27
CA SER A 287 16.14 -18.94 40.21
C SER A 287 15.36 -19.59 39.06
N ARG A 288 15.99 -19.74 37.89
CA ARG A 288 15.39 -20.39 36.71
C ARG A 288 15.15 -21.89 36.90
N THR A 289 15.96 -22.56 37.71
CA THR A 289 15.82 -23.99 38.01
C THR A 289 15.30 -24.23 39.42
N ALA A 290 14.55 -23.28 40.00
CA ALA A 290 13.98 -23.43 41.33
C ALA A 290 13.14 -24.72 41.39
N LYS A 291 13.37 -25.57 42.38
CA LYS A 291 12.71 -26.88 42.51
C LYS A 291 11.70 -26.80 43.65
N GLY A 292 10.43 -27.05 43.33
CA GLY A 292 9.34 -27.16 44.30
C GLY A 292 7.99 -27.10 43.61
N GLU A 293 7.07 -28.00 43.96
CA GLU A 293 5.65 -27.93 43.56
C GLU A 293 4.92 -26.90 44.43
N ASN A 294 5.43 -25.67 44.46
CA ASN A 294 4.90 -24.60 45.28
C ASN A 294 4.93 -23.26 44.52
N SER A 295 3.99 -22.38 44.87
CA SER A 295 3.80 -21.12 44.15
C SER A 295 4.99 -20.16 44.26
N LEU A 296 5.81 -20.30 45.32
CA LEU A 296 7.07 -19.55 45.44
C LEU A 296 8.10 -19.93 44.36
N SER A 297 8.27 -21.22 44.08
CA SER A 297 9.22 -21.66 43.05
C SER A 297 8.77 -21.24 41.66
N GLU A 298 7.48 -21.37 41.36
CA GLU A 298 6.88 -20.94 40.08
C GLU A 298 7.06 -19.42 39.87
N ALA A 299 6.76 -18.61 40.88
CA ALA A 299 6.91 -17.16 40.82
C ALA A 299 8.38 -16.75 40.58
N ARG A 300 9.33 -17.41 41.23
CA ARG A 300 10.77 -17.16 41.03
C ARG A 300 11.24 -17.56 39.64
N GLN A 301 10.77 -18.69 39.10
CA GLN A 301 11.11 -19.11 37.73
C GLN A 301 10.59 -18.08 36.72
N LEU A 302 9.33 -17.65 36.86
CA LEU A 302 8.71 -16.65 35.99
C LEU A 302 9.50 -15.34 36.03
N LEU A 303 9.72 -14.76 37.21
CA LEU A 303 10.44 -13.48 37.34
C LEU A 303 11.90 -13.57 36.87
N ALA A 304 12.54 -14.74 36.99
CA ALA A 304 13.87 -14.96 36.43
C ALA A 304 13.85 -14.95 34.89
N TRP A 305 12.79 -15.44 34.25
CA TRP A 305 12.60 -15.38 32.80
C TRP A 305 12.13 -14.01 32.30
N GLU A 306 11.47 -13.21 33.13
CA GLU A 306 11.20 -11.80 32.81
C GLU A 306 12.48 -10.95 32.87
N ASN A 307 13.36 -11.23 33.85
CA ASN A 307 14.62 -10.52 34.04
C ASN A 307 15.83 -11.31 33.53
N THR A 308 15.83 -11.74 32.27
CA THR A 308 16.96 -12.56 31.75
C THR A 308 18.23 -11.73 31.52
N PRO A 309 19.39 -12.17 32.05
CA PRO A 309 20.68 -11.59 31.70
C PRO A 309 21.12 -12.00 30.28
N PRO A 310 22.06 -11.27 29.65
CA PRO A 310 22.58 -11.60 28.30
C PRO A 310 23.26 -12.97 28.23
N GLU A 311 23.71 -13.53 29.36
CA GLU A 311 24.28 -14.88 29.43
C GLU A 311 23.29 -15.99 29.01
N ALA A 312 21.98 -15.72 29.10
CA ALA A 312 20.92 -16.64 28.71
C ALA A 312 20.93 -16.99 27.22
N ALA A 313 21.52 -16.15 26.36
CA ALA A 313 21.68 -16.42 24.93
C ALA A 313 22.54 -17.66 24.60
N LYS A 314 23.28 -18.19 25.59
CA LYS A 314 24.13 -19.39 25.44
C LYS A 314 23.42 -20.71 25.76
N LEU A 315 22.15 -20.67 26.15
CA LEU A 315 21.37 -21.86 26.48
C LEU A 315 21.02 -22.68 25.23
N SER A 316 20.63 -23.94 25.44
CA SER A 316 20.14 -24.79 24.36
C SER A 316 18.71 -24.43 23.94
N SER A 317 18.35 -24.80 22.72
CA SER A 317 17.03 -24.55 22.14
C SER A 317 15.88 -25.07 23.01
N LYS A 318 16.05 -26.26 23.60
CA LYS A 318 15.06 -26.88 24.50
C LYS A 318 14.83 -26.07 25.77
N GLN A 319 15.92 -25.61 26.39
CA GLN A 319 15.85 -24.83 27.62
C GLN A 319 15.24 -23.44 27.40
N LEU A 320 15.41 -22.86 26.21
CA LEU A 320 14.76 -21.60 25.83
C LEU A 320 13.29 -21.81 25.47
N ALA A 321 12.92 -22.96 24.91
CA ALA A 321 11.52 -23.32 24.65
C ALA A 321 10.71 -23.46 25.95
N GLU A 322 11.25 -24.15 26.95
CA GLU A 322 10.63 -24.27 28.28
C GLU A 322 10.40 -22.88 28.92
N GLY A 323 11.40 -21.99 28.82
CA GLY A 323 11.27 -20.60 29.31
C GLY A 323 10.21 -19.78 28.58
N LEU A 324 10.10 -19.95 27.26
CA LEU A 324 9.09 -19.28 26.44
C LEU A 324 7.67 -19.76 26.78
N GLU A 325 7.48 -21.05 27.03
CA GLU A 325 6.18 -21.60 27.42
C GLU A 325 5.72 -21.01 28.76
N LEU A 326 6.61 -20.94 29.75
CA LEU A 326 6.34 -20.31 31.04
C LEU A 326 5.95 -18.84 30.90
N LEU A 327 6.69 -18.07 30.10
CA LEU A 327 6.36 -16.66 29.86
C LEU A 327 5.02 -16.49 29.14
N ARG A 328 4.73 -17.30 28.12
CA ARG A 328 3.46 -17.23 27.38
C ARG A 328 2.24 -17.58 28.23
N GLN A 329 2.39 -18.46 29.22
CA GLN A 329 1.31 -18.86 30.10
C GLN A 329 0.95 -17.82 31.16
N HIS A 330 1.93 -17.02 31.60
CA HIS A 330 1.77 -16.20 32.80
C HIS A 330 2.08 -14.70 32.62
N THR A 331 2.60 -14.27 31.46
CA THR A 331 3.06 -12.89 31.24
C THR A 331 2.59 -12.35 29.89
N THR A 332 2.49 -11.02 29.77
CA THR A 332 2.14 -10.32 28.52
C THR A 332 3.31 -9.47 28.00
N ASN A 333 4.53 -9.66 28.52
CA ASN A 333 5.69 -8.87 28.14
C ASN A 333 6.23 -9.30 26.76
N ALA A 334 5.64 -8.75 25.70
CA ALA A 334 5.92 -9.12 24.31
C ALA A 334 7.40 -8.99 23.94
N VAL A 335 8.06 -7.89 24.34
CA VAL A 335 9.48 -7.62 24.03
C VAL A 335 10.38 -8.72 24.57
N GLN A 336 10.11 -9.18 25.78
CA GLN A 336 10.91 -10.21 26.44
C GLN A 336 10.68 -11.60 25.84
N ILE A 337 9.43 -11.90 25.44
CA ILE A 337 9.08 -13.12 24.70
C ILE A 337 9.81 -13.14 23.34
N GLU A 338 9.79 -12.02 22.62
CA GLU A 338 10.45 -11.86 21.33
C GLU A 338 11.96 -12.08 21.46
N LYS A 339 12.60 -11.44 22.45
CA LYS A 339 14.03 -11.58 22.73
C LYS A 339 14.46 -13.04 22.97
N ILE A 340 13.72 -13.78 23.79
CA ILE A 340 14.03 -15.19 24.08
C ILE A 340 13.73 -16.07 22.86
N MET A 341 12.72 -15.73 22.07
CA MET A 341 12.42 -16.39 20.80
C MET A 341 13.58 -16.23 19.80
N TRP A 342 14.16 -15.02 19.69
CA TRP A 342 15.35 -14.76 18.88
C TRP A 342 16.58 -15.54 19.35
N TRP A 343 16.77 -15.67 20.67
CA TRP A 343 17.83 -16.53 21.20
C TRP A 343 17.58 -18.01 20.90
N ARG A 344 16.32 -18.46 20.93
CA ARG A 344 15.96 -19.84 20.59
C ARG A 344 16.27 -20.14 19.12
N LEU A 345 15.96 -19.22 18.21
CA LEU A 345 16.31 -19.35 16.78
C LEU A 345 17.81 -19.49 16.58
N ASN A 346 18.59 -18.61 17.20
CA ASN A 346 20.05 -18.68 17.17
C ASN A 346 20.61 -19.99 17.76
N ALA A 347 20.00 -20.50 18.83
CA ALA A 347 20.39 -21.77 19.44
C ALA A 347 20.05 -22.98 18.55
N LEU A 348 18.86 -22.99 17.92
CA LEU A 348 18.46 -24.05 16.96
C LEU A 348 19.42 -24.12 15.77
N HIS A 349 19.83 -22.95 15.27
CA HIS A 349 20.81 -22.85 14.20
C HIS A 349 22.18 -23.39 14.61
N LYS A 350 22.69 -22.97 15.77
CA LYS A 350 23.96 -23.49 16.34
C LYS A 350 23.93 -25.00 16.61
N GLU A 351 22.76 -25.55 16.91
CA GLU A 351 22.54 -27.00 17.09
C GLU A 351 22.43 -27.77 15.77
N GLY A 352 22.50 -27.10 14.61
CA GLY A 352 22.43 -27.72 13.28
C GLY A 352 21.03 -28.15 12.84
N LYS A 353 19.98 -27.67 13.52
CA LYS A 353 18.57 -28.01 13.21
C LYS A 353 17.97 -27.01 12.24
N SER A 354 18.52 -26.94 11.03
CA SER A 354 18.12 -25.95 10.02
C SER A 354 16.63 -26.01 9.65
N LYS A 355 16.06 -27.21 9.49
CA LYS A 355 14.62 -27.38 9.17
C LYS A 355 13.69 -26.80 10.24
N GLU A 356 13.92 -27.15 11.50
CA GLU A 356 13.14 -26.62 12.63
C GLU A 356 13.32 -25.10 12.79
N THR A 357 14.51 -24.58 12.45
CA THR A 357 14.80 -23.14 12.48
C THR A 357 14.00 -22.40 11.41
N ILE A 358 13.93 -22.94 10.18
CA ILE A 358 13.14 -22.37 9.08
C ILE A 358 11.64 -22.40 9.41
N GLU A 359 11.11 -23.54 9.86
CA GLU A 359 9.70 -23.67 10.24
C GLU A 359 9.30 -22.71 11.37
N LEU A 360 10.19 -22.55 12.37
CA LEU A 360 9.92 -21.62 13.45
C LEU A 360 9.97 -20.18 12.95
N LEU A 361 10.96 -19.80 12.13
CA LEU A 361 11.09 -18.44 11.58
C LEU A 361 9.89 -18.05 10.70
N THR A 362 9.46 -18.93 9.79
CA THR A 362 8.34 -18.64 8.88
C THR A 362 6.98 -18.59 9.58
N SER A 363 6.87 -19.15 10.79
CA SER A 363 5.66 -19.04 11.62
C SER A 363 5.52 -17.68 12.31
N LEU A 364 6.56 -16.85 12.28
CA LEU A 364 6.58 -15.55 12.96
C LEU A 364 6.03 -14.43 12.08
N LYS A 365 5.50 -13.41 12.73
CA LYS A 365 5.19 -12.12 12.11
C LYS A 365 6.12 -11.08 12.74
N LEU A 366 6.72 -10.25 11.90
CA LEU A 366 7.56 -9.14 12.35
C LEU A 366 6.66 -7.97 12.72
N ASP A 367 6.97 -7.31 13.83
CA ASP A 367 6.32 -6.07 14.24
C ASP A 367 7.11 -4.88 13.66
N GLN A 368 6.49 -3.69 13.65
CA GLN A 368 7.10 -2.46 13.10
C GLN A 368 8.43 -2.09 13.76
N ASN A 369 8.67 -2.51 15.01
CA ASN A 369 9.89 -2.16 15.76
C ASN A 369 10.89 -3.32 15.85
N THR A 370 10.74 -4.37 15.04
CA THR A 370 11.61 -5.54 15.13
C THR A 370 13.03 -5.20 14.67
N GLU A 371 14.00 -5.30 15.58
CA GLU A 371 15.42 -5.08 15.29
C GLU A 371 16.01 -6.23 14.45
N LEU A 372 15.94 -6.09 13.13
CA LEU A 372 16.45 -7.04 12.13
C LEU A 372 17.98 -7.22 12.15
N SER A 373 18.72 -6.34 12.84
CA SER A 373 20.18 -6.47 13.05
C SER A 373 20.56 -7.81 13.70
N SER A 374 19.69 -8.34 14.55
CA SER A 374 19.89 -9.63 15.24
C SER A 374 19.57 -10.86 14.36
N LEU A 375 18.77 -10.66 13.32
CA LEU A 375 18.34 -11.69 12.36
C LEU A 375 19.20 -11.74 11.10
N ALA A 376 19.88 -10.64 10.76
CA ALA A 376 20.74 -10.53 9.60
C ALA A 376 21.70 -11.74 9.39
N PRO A 377 22.49 -12.18 10.39
CA PRO A 377 23.39 -13.33 10.22
C PRO A 377 22.65 -14.66 10.03
N LEU A 378 21.47 -14.83 10.61
CA LEU A 378 20.64 -16.03 10.41
C LEU A 378 20.06 -16.06 9.00
N LEU A 379 19.57 -14.93 8.49
CA LEU A 379 19.02 -14.82 7.14
C LEU A 379 20.09 -15.07 6.07
N SER A 380 21.34 -14.65 6.31
CA SER A 380 22.45 -14.91 5.39
C SER A 380 22.86 -16.39 5.35
N GLU A 381 22.84 -17.09 6.48
CA GLU A 381 23.34 -18.47 6.57
C GLU A 381 22.29 -19.53 6.18
N LEU A 382 21.00 -19.25 6.36
CA LEU A 382 19.90 -20.20 6.10
C LEU A 382 19.28 -20.07 4.71
N SER A 383 19.73 -19.12 3.89
CA SER A 383 19.18 -18.70 2.58
C SER A 383 18.32 -19.79 1.91
N SER A 384 16.99 -19.64 1.96
CA SER A 384 16.03 -20.59 1.38
C SER A 384 14.86 -19.85 0.76
N GLU A 385 14.24 -20.47 -0.25
CA GLU A 385 13.10 -19.89 -0.97
C GLU A 385 11.91 -19.60 -0.05
N SER A 386 11.69 -20.43 0.97
CA SER A 386 10.68 -20.21 2.00
C SER A 386 10.94 -18.97 2.86
N ILE A 387 12.21 -18.69 3.18
CA ILE A 387 12.58 -17.46 3.92
C ILE A 387 12.39 -16.24 3.02
N ASN A 388 12.76 -16.33 1.75
CA ASN A 388 12.58 -15.24 0.79
C ASN A 388 11.10 -14.87 0.64
N ASN A 389 10.21 -15.85 0.47
CA ASN A 389 8.77 -15.61 0.37
C ASN A 389 8.21 -15.02 1.67
N TRP A 390 8.63 -15.53 2.83
CA TRP A 390 8.24 -14.97 4.11
C TRP A 390 8.70 -13.51 4.26
N LEU A 391 9.94 -13.17 3.92
CA LEU A 391 10.46 -11.79 3.93
C LEU A 391 9.63 -10.88 3.03
N LEU A 392 9.27 -11.31 1.81
CA LEU A 392 8.42 -10.53 0.90
C LEU A 392 7.04 -10.21 1.52
N GLU A 393 6.47 -11.12 2.30
CA GLU A 393 5.21 -10.88 3.02
C GLU A 393 5.37 -9.90 4.19
N GLN A 394 6.54 -9.85 4.84
CA GLN A 394 6.78 -8.98 5.99
C GLN A 394 7.21 -7.56 5.58
N ILE A 395 7.95 -7.39 4.47
CA ILE A 395 8.53 -6.11 4.03
C ILE A 395 7.55 -4.91 4.09
N PRO A 396 6.29 -5.02 3.66
CA PRO A 396 5.36 -3.89 3.70
C PRO A 396 5.00 -3.36 5.10
N ILE A 397 5.31 -4.13 6.16
CA ILE A 397 4.96 -3.83 7.55
C ILE A 397 6.17 -3.28 8.32
N LEU A 398 7.39 -3.41 7.77
CA LEU A 398 8.64 -3.01 8.41
C LEU A 398 8.80 -1.49 8.46
N ASP A 399 9.58 -1.01 9.44
CA ASP A 399 10.01 0.39 9.53
C ASP A 399 11.23 0.67 8.64
N ASP A 400 11.51 1.96 8.42
CA ASP A 400 12.63 2.39 7.57
C ASP A 400 13.98 1.85 8.07
N GLY A 401 14.17 1.69 9.39
CA GLY A 401 15.39 1.13 9.97
C GLY A 401 15.61 -0.35 9.58
N ALA A 402 14.56 -1.17 9.66
CA ALA A 402 14.58 -2.54 9.19
C ALA A 402 14.80 -2.64 7.68
N LEU A 403 14.17 -1.76 6.89
CA LEU A 403 14.32 -1.73 5.43
C LEU A 403 15.76 -1.38 5.02
N VAL A 404 16.38 -0.38 5.68
CA VAL A 404 17.79 -0.03 5.47
C VAL A 404 18.71 -1.23 5.76
N ALA A 405 18.47 -1.96 6.85
CA ALA A 405 19.25 -3.14 7.17
C ALA A 405 19.14 -4.22 6.08
N LEU A 406 17.93 -4.49 5.55
CA LEU A 406 17.74 -5.43 4.46
C LEU A 406 18.43 -4.99 3.16
N ILE A 407 18.41 -3.69 2.85
CA ILE A 407 19.05 -3.12 1.65
C ILE A 407 20.59 -3.25 1.73
N GLN A 408 21.17 -3.05 2.92
CA GLN A 408 22.61 -3.14 3.15
C GLN A 408 23.14 -4.58 3.17
N MET A 409 22.28 -5.58 3.36
CA MET A 409 22.68 -6.99 3.39
C MET A 409 22.93 -7.55 1.98
N GLU A 410 24.18 -7.49 1.51
CA GLU A 410 24.61 -8.01 0.20
C GLU A 410 24.37 -9.52 0.02
N THR A 411 24.31 -10.29 1.11
CA THR A 411 24.04 -11.74 1.07
C THR A 411 22.61 -12.07 0.65
N LEU A 412 21.68 -11.11 0.74
CA LEU A 412 20.29 -11.32 0.36
C LEU A 412 20.12 -11.27 -1.16
N PRO A 413 19.20 -12.10 -1.73
CA PRO A 413 18.89 -12.03 -3.15
C PRO A 413 18.43 -10.63 -3.59
N LEU A 414 18.82 -10.23 -4.81
CA LEU A 414 18.48 -8.93 -5.38
C LEU A 414 16.98 -8.61 -5.34
N HIS A 415 16.10 -9.59 -5.56
CA HIS A 415 14.65 -9.37 -5.54
C HIS A 415 14.11 -9.00 -4.15
N ILE A 416 14.74 -9.47 -3.07
CA ILE A 416 14.39 -9.08 -1.68
C ILE A 416 14.87 -7.66 -1.40
N ARG A 417 16.12 -7.35 -1.76
CA ARG A 417 16.70 -6.01 -1.62
C ARG A 417 15.90 -4.98 -2.44
N SER A 418 15.46 -5.35 -3.64
CA SER A 418 14.59 -4.54 -4.51
C SER A 418 13.18 -4.36 -3.93
N ALA A 419 12.60 -5.38 -3.29
CA ALA A 419 11.32 -5.24 -2.61
C ALA A 419 11.41 -4.31 -1.38
N ALA A 420 12.50 -4.42 -0.61
CA ALA A 420 12.76 -3.54 0.53
C ALA A 420 12.98 -2.09 0.05
N SER A 421 13.77 -1.89 -1.01
CA SER A 421 14.01 -0.57 -1.59
C SER A 421 12.77 0.10 -2.17
N LYS A 422 11.74 -0.64 -2.57
CA LYS A 422 10.46 -0.06 -3.03
C LYS A 422 9.58 0.45 -1.90
N ASN A 423 9.79 -0.03 -0.68
CA ASN A 423 8.96 0.29 0.48
C ASN A 423 9.60 1.32 1.41
N ILE A 424 10.88 1.65 1.23
CA ILE A 424 11.51 2.75 1.96
C ILE A 424 10.94 4.09 1.47
N SER A 425 10.59 4.97 2.40
CA SER A 425 9.92 6.23 2.06
C SER A 425 10.90 7.32 1.64
N ASP A 426 10.60 8.02 0.54
CA ASP A 426 11.36 9.22 0.12
C ASP A 426 11.24 10.37 1.14
N ASP A 427 10.22 10.33 2.02
CA ASP A 427 9.96 11.34 3.05
C ASP A 427 10.95 11.25 4.23
N SER A 428 11.59 10.08 4.45
CA SER A 428 12.60 9.88 5.49
C SER A 428 14.02 10.14 4.97
N SER A 429 14.34 11.43 4.79
CA SER A 429 15.61 11.94 4.23
C SER A 429 16.85 11.19 4.75
N GLU A 430 16.95 10.93 6.06
CA GLU A 430 18.13 10.27 6.65
C GLU A 430 18.26 8.79 6.25
N ALA A 431 17.16 8.03 6.28
CA ALA A 431 17.17 6.62 5.89
C ALA A 431 17.44 6.48 4.39
N TRP A 432 16.75 7.27 3.56
CA TRP A 432 16.90 7.28 2.11
C TRP A 432 18.32 7.68 1.68
N GLU A 433 18.88 8.77 2.24
CA GLU A 433 20.25 9.22 1.92
C GLU A 433 21.30 8.18 2.30
N SER A 434 21.10 7.44 3.39
CA SER A 434 22.07 6.43 3.86
C SER A 434 22.24 5.26 2.89
N VAL A 435 21.22 4.94 2.09
CA VAL A 435 21.23 3.84 1.13
C VAL A 435 21.19 4.30 -0.32
N PHE A 436 21.20 5.61 -0.60
CA PHE A 436 21.05 6.17 -1.96
C PHE A 436 21.97 5.51 -3.02
N PRO A 437 23.29 5.31 -2.78
CA PRO A 437 24.15 4.63 -3.77
C PRO A 437 23.75 3.16 -4.00
N LEU A 438 23.30 2.46 -2.96
CA LEU A 438 22.81 1.08 -3.05
C LEU A 438 21.48 1.00 -3.80
N LEU A 439 20.59 2.00 -3.62
CA LEU A 439 19.33 2.09 -4.35
C LEU A 439 19.58 2.25 -5.85
N MET A 440 20.53 3.11 -6.24
CA MET A 440 20.93 3.32 -7.63
C MET A 440 21.38 2.00 -8.26
N ASP A 441 22.25 1.25 -7.58
CA ASP A 441 22.73 -0.06 -8.00
C ASP A 441 21.59 -1.10 -8.10
N ILE A 442 20.79 -1.24 -7.04
CA ILE A 442 19.68 -2.20 -6.97
C ILE A 442 18.67 -1.95 -8.09
N TYR A 443 18.24 -0.70 -8.32
CA TYR A 443 17.27 -0.38 -9.37
C TYR A 443 17.87 -0.55 -10.77
N THR A 444 19.17 -0.33 -10.93
CA THR A 444 19.90 -0.59 -12.17
C THR A 444 19.93 -2.07 -12.49
N GLN A 445 20.30 -2.93 -11.54
CA GLN A 445 20.34 -4.39 -11.74
C GLN A 445 18.93 -5.02 -11.88
N SER A 446 17.96 -4.53 -11.11
CA SER A 446 16.57 -5.03 -11.16
C SER A 446 15.73 -4.41 -12.28
N MET A 447 16.29 -3.48 -13.06
CA MET A 447 15.63 -2.77 -14.16
C MET A 447 14.34 -2.03 -13.72
N GLU A 448 14.34 -1.47 -12.52
CA GLU A 448 13.26 -0.61 -12.00
C GLU A 448 13.40 0.83 -12.52
N LEU A 449 13.30 0.96 -13.85
CA LEU A 449 13.67 2.17 -14.60
C LEU A 449 12.88 3.42 -14.18
N ASN A 450 11.63 3.28 -13.72
CA ASN A 450 10.82 4.42 -13.29
C ASN A 450 11.28 4.99 -11.93
N LEU A 451 11.73 4.15 -11.02
CA LEU A 451 12.31 4.59 -9.75
C LEU A 451 13.70 5.19 -9.99
N LEU A 452 14.49 4.54 -10.84
CA LEU A 452 15.79 5.05 -11.28
C LEU A 452 15.66 6.42 -11.97
N ALA A 453 14.64 6.61 -12.81
CA ALA A 453 14.35 7.89 -13.47
C ALA A 453 14.07 9.01 -12.48
N LYS A 454 13.27 8.74 -11.44
CA LYS A 454 13.00 9.72 -10.38
C LYS A 454 14.27 10.07 -9.61
N MET A 455 15.11 9.09 -9.29
CA MET A 455 16.39 9.32 -8.61
C MET A 455 17.34 10.17 -9.45
N VAL A 456 17.54 9.83 -10.72
CA VAL A 456 18.44 10.56 -11.62
C VAL A 456 17.96 11.99 -11.90
N THR A 457 16.64 12.23 -11.83
CA THR A 457 16.05 13.56 -12.03
C THR A 457 15.81 14.34 -10.73
N SER A 458 16.16 13.78 -9.57
CA SER A 458 15.93 14.41 -8.27
C SER A 458 16.81 15.64 -8.03
N ASN A 459 18.04 15.64 -8.55
CA ASN A 459 19.01 16.72 -8.40
C ASN A 459 19.94 16.79 -9.61
N ASP A 460 20.30 18.00 -10.03
CA ASP A 460 21.18 18.28 -11.18
C ASP A 460 22.59 17.68 -11.06
N LEU A 461 23.02 17.29 -9.85
CA LEU A 461 24.31 16.64 -9.62
C LEU A 461 24.30 15.13 -9.94
N VAL A 462 23.15 14.45 -9.81
CA VAL A 462 23.06 12.99 -9.98
C VAL A 462 23.40 12.55 -11.41
N PRO A 463 22.94 13.24 -12.48
CA PRO A 463 23.36 12.92 -13.84
C PRO A 463 24.87 13.05 -14.10
N MET A 464 25.57 13.86 -13.30
CA MET A 464 27.02 14.00 -13.39
C MET A 464 27.76 12.87 -12.68
N SER A 465 27.25 12.42 -11.53
CA SER A 465 27.90 11.34 -10.75
C SER A 465 27.46 9.93 -11.14
N HIS A 466 26.32 9.78 -11.82
CA HIS A 466 25.77 8.51 -12.30
C HIS A 466 25.41 8.58 -13.80
N PRO A 467 26.40 8.83 -14.69
CA PRO A 467 26.14 9.04 -16.10
C PRO A 467 25.61 7.77 -16.79
N TYR A 468 26.09 6.58 -16.46
CA TYR A 468 25.68 5.32 -17.09
C TYR A 468 24.21 4.98 -16.79
N GLU A 469 23.80 5.09 -15.53
CA GLU A 469 22.43 4.87 -15.07
C GLU A 469 21.49 5.90 -15.72
N THR A 470 21.93 7.15 -15.85
CA THR A 470 21.18 8.21 -16.53
C THR A 470 20.96 7.88 -18.01
N LEU A 471 22.00 7.44 -18.71
CA LEU A 471 21.90 7.05 -20.11
C LEU A 471 20.98 5.85 -20.29
N LEU A 472 21.11 4.83 -19.42
CA LEU A 472 20.27 3.62 -19.42
C LEU A 472 18.78 3.99 -19.33
N VAL A 473 18.42 4.81 -18.34
CA VAL A 473 17.06 5.33 -18.18
C VAL A 473 16.62 6.12 -19.41
N SER A 474 17.48 6.96 -19.96
CA SER A 474 17.12 7.83 -21.08
C SER A 474 16.70 7.10 -22.36
N HIS A 475 17.17 5.87 -22.54
CA HIS A 475 16.80 5.01 -23.67
C HIS A 475 15.64 4.08 -23.38
N LEU A 476 15.48 3.65 -22.13
CA LEU A 476 14.59 2.54 -21.78
C LEU A 476 13.36 2.93 -20.97
N VAL A 477 13.31 4.15 -20.41
CA VAL A 477 12.22 4.56 -19.52
C VAL A 477 10.86 4.53 -20.23
N ASP A 478 9.91 3.83 -19.62
CA ASP A 478 8.48 3.93 -19.94
C ASP A 478 7.81 4.82 -18.89
N ALA A 479 7.82 6.12 -19.17
CA ALA A 479 7.23 7.14 -18.31
C ALA A 479 5.69 7.15 -18.36
N GLY A 480 5.05 6.33 -19.21
CA GLY A 480 3.59 6.31 -19.34
C GLY A 480 3.01 7.71 -19.63
N SER A 481 2.15 8.21 -18.75
CA SER A 481 1.59 9.57 -18.81
C SER A 481 2.48 10.67 -18.22
N ASP A 482 3.56 10.35 -17.52
CA ASP A 482 4.42 11.36 -16.88
C ASP A 482 5.36 12.01 -17.89
N HIS A 483 4.79 12.91 -18.70
CA HIS A 483 5.55 13.66 -19.71
C HIS A 483 6.64 14.53 -19.08
N LYS A 484 6.45 15.01 -17.85
CA LYS A 484 7.45 15.82 -17.15
C LYS A 484 8.67 15.00 -16.81
N LEU A 485 8.50 13.80 -16.25
CA LEU A 485 9.59 12.87 -15.98
C LEU A 485 10.38 12.58 -17.26
N TRP A 486 9.71 12.29 -18.38
CA TRP A 486 10.39 12.07 -19.65
C TRP A 486 11.23 13.28 -20.10
N MET A 487 10.67 14.50 -20.03
CA MET A 487 11.40 15.73 -20.38
C MET A 487 12.62 15.95 -19.48
N HIS A 488 12.50 15.72 -18.18
CA HIS A 488 13.62 15.83 -17.24
C HIS A 488 14.70 14.79 -17.52
N VAL A 489 14.33 13.55 -17.79
CA VAL A 489 15.28 12.49 -18.18
C VAL A 489 16.03 12.87 -19.46
N ARG A 490 15.36 13.47 -20.46
CA ARG A 490 16.01 13.94 -21.69
C ARG A 490 16.97 15.11 -21.45
N ALA A 491 16.68 15.98 -20.48
CA ALA A 491 17.60 17.02 -20.05
C ALA A 491 18.81 16.43 -19.32
N ALA A 492 18.59 15.53 -18.37
CA ALA A 492 19.61 14.81 -17.63
C ALA A 492 20.58 14.04 -18.55
N ARG A 493 20.06 13.40 -19.61
CA ARG A 493 20.88 12.73 -20.63
C ARG A 493 21.97 13.64 -21.20
N ARG A 494 21.67 14.92 -21.48
CA ARG A 494 22.66 15.86 -22.04
C ARG A 494 23.82 16.11 -21.07
N VAL A 495 23.51 16.16 -19.77
CA VAL A 495 24.52 16.33 -18.71
C VAL A 495 25.35 15.06 -18.58
N ALA A 496 24.72 13.90 -18.52
CA ALA A 496 25.40 12.61 -18.42
C ALA A 496 26.37 12.34 -19.59
N LEU A 497 25.99 12.69 -20.82
CA LEU A 497 26.86 12.54 -21.99
C LEU A 497 28.17 13.32 -21.88
N SER A 498 28.17 14.46 -21.19
CA SER A 498 29.40 15.24 -21.00
C SER A 498 30.37 14.60 -20.02
N GLN A 499 29.89 13.69 -19.16
CA GLN A 499 30.66 13.08 -18.06
C GLN A 499 30.99 11.60 -18.29
N VAL A 500 30.24 10.88 -19.13
CA VAL A 500 30.34 9.42 -19.27
C VAL A 500 31.76 8.93 -19.60
N HIS A 501 32.51 9.63 -20.47
CA HIS A 501 33.90 9.25 -20.80
C HIS A 501 34.93 9.60 -19.73
N SER A 502 34.53 10.34 -18.70
CA SER A 502 35.39 10.75 -17.57
C SER A 502 35.23 9.84 -16.35
N MET A 503 34.37 8.82 -16.43
CA MET A 503 34.06 7.90 -15.34
C MET A 503 34.10 6.46 -15.85
N ASP A 504 34.51 5.53 -14.99
CA ASP A 504 34.42 4.11 -15.28
C ASP A 504 32.98 3.62 -15.10
N ALA A 505 32.60 2.57 -15.82
CA ALA A 505 31.30 1.92 -15.67
C ALA A 505 31.14 1.33 -14.25
N PRO A 506 29.98 1.49 -13.60
CA PRO A 506 29.71 0.85 -12.31
C PRO A 506 29.78 -0.68 -12.39
N ASP A 507 30.11 -1.34 -11.26
CA ASP A 507 30.17 -2.81 -11.17
C ASP A 507 28.85 -3.53 -11.53
N SER A 508 27.75 -2.79 -11.49
CA SER A 508 26.40 -3.24 -11.88
C SER A 508 26.24 -3.46 -13.39
N PHE A 509 27.10 -2.82 -14.20
CA PHE A 509 27.15 -3.00 -15.64
C PHE A 509 28.15 -4.08 -16.01
N SER A 510 27.68 -5.13 -16.70
CA SER A 510 28.59 -6.03 -17.39
C SER A 510 29.29 -5.31 -18.54
N SER A 511 30.46 -5.83 -18.97
CA SER A 511 31.17 -5.32 -20.14
C SER A 511 30.29 -5.30 -21.41
N THR A 512 29.36 -6.27 -21.52
CA THR A 512 28.34 -6.34 -22.57
C THR A 512 27.32 -5.20 -22.44
N SER A 513 26.82 -4.92 -21.23
CA SER A 513 25.81 -3.89 -20.98
C SER A 513 26.36 -2.50 -21.23
N GLU A 514 27.57 -2.22 -20.75
CA GLU A 514 28.32 -1.00 -21.04
C GLU A 514 28.45 -0.81 -22.55
N ALA A 515 28.96 -1.84 -23.25
CA ALA A 515 29.13 -1.80 -24.70
C ALA A 515 27.81 -1.51 -25.46
N LEU A 516 26.72 -2.18 -25.11
CA LEU A 516 25.42 -1.95 -25.74
C LEU A 516 24.87 -0.54 -25.46
N LEU A 517 25.07 -0.03 -24.23
CA LEU A 517 24.66 1.32 -23.87
C LEU A 517 25.44 2.37 -24.65
N MET A 518 26.77 2.22 -24.74
CA MET A 518 27.62 3.13 -25.52
C MET A 518 27.31 3.06 -27.02
N LEU A 519 26.90 1.89 -27.53
CA LEU A 519 26.45 1.77 -28.92
C LEU A 519 25.20 2.61 -29.22
N PHE A 520 24.27 2.76 -28.27
CA PHE A 520 23.12 3.68 -28.45
C PHE A 520 23.54 5.15 -28.55
N GLU A 521 24.69 5.50 -27.98
CA GLU A 521 25.28 6.84 -28.07
C GLU A 521 26.16 7.03 -29.31
N GLY A 522 26.23 6.02 -30.19
CA GLY A 522 26.99 6.08 -31.44
C GLY A 522 28.47 5.73 -31.29
N GLU A 523 28.91 5.28 -30.10
CA GLU A 523 30.30 4.89 -29.90
C GLU A 523 30.70 3.63 -30.65
N ASN A 524 32.00 3.53 -30.89
CA ASN A 524 32.58 2.39 -31.56
C ASN A 524 32.92 1.28 -30.55
N VAL A 525 32.11 0.22 -30.55
CA VAL A 525 32.30 -0.95 -29.69
C VAL A 525 33.20 -2.02 -30.34
N GLU A 526 34.17 -2.55 -29.59
CA GLU A 526 35.02 -3.68 -29.99
C GLU A 526 34.31 -5.04 -29.84
N ASP A 527 34.52 -5.97 -30.79
CA ASP A 527 33.78 -7.25 -30.82
C ASP A 527 34.11 -8.19 -29.66
N GLU A 528 35.33 -8.12 -29.09
CA GLU A 528 35.78 -9.07 -28.05
C GLU A 528 34.86 -9.07 -26.81
N ARG A 529 34.25 -7.92 -26.49
CA ARG A 529 33.33 -7.77 -25.35
C ARG A 529 32.00 -8.51 -25.51
N LEU A 530 31.60 -8.85 -26.74
CA LEU A 530 30.32 -9.50 -27.06
C LEU A 530 30.47 -10.99 -27.43
N THR A 531 31.69 -11.42 -27.75
CA THR A 531 32.00 -12.81 -28.15
C THR A 531 31.75 -13.85 -27.07
N THR A 532 31.66 -13.43 -25.81
CA THR A 532 31.49 -14.30 -24.65
C THR A 532 30.04 -14.73 -24.44
N VAL A 533 29.06 -13.98 -24.96
CA VAL A 533 27.63 -14.17 -24.63
C VAL A 533 26.80 -14.67 -25.80
N LEU A 534 27.12 -14.24 -27.03
CA LEU A 534 26.39 -14.62 -28.23
C LEU A 534 27.02 -15.84 -28.91
N ASP A 535 26.16 -16.69 -29.50
CA ASP A 535 26.62 -17.80 -30.34
C ASP A 535 27.20 -17.31 -31.68
N LYS A 536 27.80 -18.21 -32.46
CA LYS A 536 28.44 -17.85 -33.73
C LYS A 536 27.45 -17.18 -34.72
N GLN A 537 26.18 -17.60 -34.73
CA GLN A 537 25.18 -16.98 -35.58
C GLN A 537 24.80 -15.57 -35.10
N GLY A 538 24.64 -15.38 -33.78
CA GLY A 538 24.40 -14.08 -33.16
C GLY A 538 25.53 -13.08 -33.43
N LEU A 539 26.79 -13.50 -33.34
CA LEU A 539 27.94 -12.62 -33.62
C LEU A 539 27.99 -12.18 -35.10
N LEU A 540 27.71 -13.09 -36.03
CA LEU A 540 27.61 -12.75 -37.45
C LEU A 540 26.45 -11.80 -37.74
N ALA A 541 25.34 -11.93 -37.01
CA ALA A 541 24.19 -11.04 -37.11
C ALA A 541 24.43 -9.66 -36.46
N PHE A 542 25.26 -9.61 -35.41
CA PHE A 542 25.54 -8.37 -34.68
C PHE A 542 26.50 -7.44 -35.42
N GLY A 543 27.43 -7.96 -36.22
CA GLY A 543 28.37 -7.14 -37.00
C GLY A 543 27.70 -6.02 -37.83
N PRO A 544 26.69 -6.34 -38.66
CA PRO A 544 25.88 -5.34 -39.38
C PRO A 544 25.09 -4.39 -38.46
N VAL A 545 24.52 -4.90 -37.36
CA VAL A 545 23.79 -4.11 -36.35
C VAL A 545 24.67 -3.04 -35.72
N ARG A 546 25.90 -3.40 -35.34
CA ARG A 546 26.89 -2.47 -34.82
C ARG A 546 27.25 -1.40 -35.84
N GLN A 547 27.53 -1.80 -37.09
CA GLN A 547 27.90 -0.84 -38.13
C GLN A 547 26.77 0.14 -38.46
N ALA A 548 25.52 -0.29 -38.28
CA ALA A 548 24.35 0.58 -38.44
C ALA A 548 24.22 1.61 -37.31
N LEU A 549 24.58 1.27 -36.07
CA LEU A 549 24.42 2.13 -34.89
C LEU A 549 25.63 3.01 -34.54
N ARG A 550 26.81 2.74 -35.11
CA ARG A 550 27.99 3.60 -34.98
C ARG A 550 27.72 5.02 -35.49
N ASP A 551 28.49 5.99 -35.00
CA ASP A 551 28.48 7.35 -35.53
C ASP A 551 28.73 7.37 -37.05
N GLY A 552 27.88 8.11 -37.77
CA GLY A 552 27.83 8.11 -39.25
C GLY A 552 27.33 6.80 -39.90
N GLY A 553 26.84 5.84 -39.11
CA GLY A 553 26.24 4.59 -39.57
C GLY A 553 24.92 4.80 -40.32
N SER A 554 24.49 3.77 -41.07
CA SER A 554 23.27 3.84 -41.88
C SER A 554 21.99 3.85 -41.05
N GLY A 555 22.04 3.55 -39.75
CA GLY A 555 20.89 3.40 -38.86
C GLY A 555 19.97 2.22 -39.18
N ILE A 556 20.31 1.39 -40.17
CA ILE A 556 19.42 0.38 -40.76
C ILE A 556 20.16 -0.94 -40.95
N THR A 557 19.47 -2.05 -40.70
CA THR A 557 19.96 -3.42 -40.89
C THR A 557 18.86 -4.30 -41.50
N SER A 558 19.21 -5.40 -42.17
CA SER A 558 18.21 -6.31 -42.75
C SER A 558 17.37 -7.01 -41.69
N SER A 559 16.12 -7.29 -42.01
CA SER A 559 15.21 -8.07 -41.15
C SER A 559 15.79 -9.45 -40.79
N THR A 560 16.49 -10.09 -41.73
CA THR A 560 17.14 -11.39 -41.52
C THR A 560 18.21 -11.35 -40.43
N HIS A 561 19.08 -10.33 -40.41
CA HIS A 561 20.08 -10.19 -39.36
C HIS A 561 19.44 -9.90 -38.00
N LEU A 562 18.39 -9.08 -37.95
CA LEU A 562 17.67 -8.79 -36.71
C LEU A 562 16.97 -10.03 -36.13
N SER A 563 16.34 -10.85 -36.97
CA SER A 563 15.69 -12.10 -36.53
C SER A 563 16.70 -13.16 -36.06
N ASN A 564 17.85 -13.29 -36.75
CA ASN A 564 18.92 -14.18 -36.31
C ASN A 564 19.50 -13.76 -34.95
N LEU A 565 19.64 -12.44 -34.72
CA LEU A 565 20.09 -11.91 -33.45
C LEU A 565 19.07 -12.18 -32.33
N GLU A 566 17.77 -11.95 -32.59
CA GLU A 566 16.67 -12.23 -31.65
C GLU A 566 16.65 -13.71 -31.21
N GLN A 567 16.86 -14.64 -32.15
CA GLN A 567 16.94 -16.08 -31.85
C GLN A 567 18.17 -16.42 -30.98
N SER A 568 19.32 -15.81 -31.27
CA SER A 568 20.55 -16.00 -30.48
C SER A 568 20.37 -15.51 -29.04
N ILE A 569 19.79 -14.32 -28.85
CA ILE A 569 19.46 -13.73 -27.55
C ILE A 569 18.50 -14.61 -26.75
N ALA A 570 17.52 -15.24 -27.40
CA ALA A 570 16.57 -16.13 -26.72
C ALA A 570 17.26 -17.35 -26.10
N SER A 571 18.31 -17.88 -26.75
CA SER A 571 19.09 -19.02 -26.27
C SER A 571 20.29 -18.67 -25.37
N ALA A 572 20.68 -17.40 -25.30
CA ALA A 572 21.86 -16.96 -24.56
C ALA A 572 21.57 -16.80 -23.05
N GLU A 573 22.56 -17.15 -22.24
CA GLU A 573 22.60 -16.87 -20.80
C GLU A 573 22.96 -15.39 -20.59
N LEU A 574 21.92 -14.56 -20.51
CA LEU A 574 22.02 -13.10 -20.37
C LEU A 574 21.51 -12.65 -19.01
N THR A 575 22.15 -11.64 -18.44
CA THR A 575 21.57 -10.87 -17.33
C THR A 575 20.29 -10.16 -17.78
N LEU A 576 19.47 -9.73 -16.82
CA LEU A 576 18.22 -9.00 -17.11
C LEU A 576 18.51 -7.73 -17.94
N MET A 577 19.54 -6.97 -17.56
CA MET A 577 19.92 -5.73 -18.23
C MET A 577 20.38 -5.96 -19.67
N GLU A 578 21.29 -6.92 -19.90
CA GLU A 578 21.78 -7.24 -21.24
C GLU A 578 20.63 -7.62 -22.17
N ARG A 579 19.69 -8.44 -21.68
CA ARG A 579 18.52 -8.87 -22.45
C ARG A 579 17.64 -7.67 -22.83
N VAL A 580 17.40 -6.74 -21.91
CA VAL A 580 16.61 -5.54 -22.20
C VAL A 580 17.32 -4.63 -23.20
N LEU A 581 18.62 -4.39 -23.03
CA LEU A 581 19.41 -3.56 -23.94
C LEU A 581 19.45 -4.13 -25.36
N PHE A 582 19.68 -5.43 -25.54
CA PHE A 582 19.63 -6.09 -26.84
C PHE A 582 18.24 -5.95 -27.50
N ASN A 583 17.17 -6.16 -26.74
CA ASN A 583 15.81 -6.01 -27.24
C ASN A 583 15.49 -4.57 -27.67
N ALA A 584 16.05 -3.59 -26.97
CA ALA A 584 15.94 -2.19 -27.33
C ALA A 584 16.75 -1.84 -28.59
N VAL A 585 17.93 -2.45 -28.79
CA VAL A 585 18.74 -2.31 -30.02
C VAL A 585 17.94 -2.81 -31.22
N ILE A 586 17.38 -4.02 -31.12
CA ILE A 586 16.55 -4.61 -32.18
C ILE A 586 15.33 -3.74 -32.46
N ALA A 587 14.64 -3.27 -31.42
CA ALA A 587 13.46 -2.42 -31.58
C ALA A 587 13.79 -1.10 -32.29
N THR A 588 14.91 -0.47 -31.92
CA THR A 588 15.38 0.79 -32.51
C THR A 588 15.72 0.62 -33.99
N LEU A 589 16.45 -0.43 -34.35
CA LEU A 589 16.79 -0.70 -35.75
C LEU A 589 15.57 -1.10 -36.60
N ARG A 590 14.62 -1.86 -36.04
CA ARG A 590 13.35 -2.16 -36.73
C ARG A 590 12.56 -0.88 -36.99
N LEU A 591 12.47 0.00 -35.99
CA LEU A 591 11.80 1.29 -36.13
C LEU A 591 12.47 2.15 -37.21
N ASN A 592 13.80 2.29 -37.17
CA ASN A 592 14.55 3.08 -38.16
C ASN A 592 14.38 2.52 -39.58
N HIS A 593 14.43 1.19 -39.73
CA HIS A 593 14.19 0.54 -41.01
C HIS A 593 12.79 0.86 -41.55
N VAL A 594 11.75 0.68 -40.74
CA VAL A 594 10.38 0.98 -41.17
C VAL A 594 10.19 2.47 -41.46
N ALA A 595 10.74 3.36 -40.63
CA ALA A 595 10.69 4.80 -40.86
C ALA A 595 11.28 5.17 -42.23
N LEU A 596 12.43 4.60 -42.61
CA LEU A 596 13.01 4.83 -43.93
C LEU A 596 12.10 4.30 -45.06
N MET A 597 11.56 3.09 -44.91
CA MET A 597 10.70 2.50 -45.94
C MET A 597 9.45 3.36 -46.18
N LEU A 598 8.86 3.89 -45.12
CA LEU A 598 7.73 4.81 -45.20
C LEU A 598 8.10 6.15 -45.86
N GLN A 599 9.28 6.70 -45.56
CA GLN A 599 9.78 7.92 -46.22
C GLN A 599 10.01 7.72 -47.72
N HIS A 600 10.40 6.52 -48.16
CA HIS A 600 10.49 6.16 -49.57
C HIS A 600 9.14 5.87 -50.24
N GLY A 601 8.03 6.02 -49.50
CA GLY A 601 6.68 5.77 -49.99
C GLY A 601 6.30 4.30 -50.03
N ASN A 602 7.08 3.41 -49.41
CA ASN A 602 6.72 2.01 -49.26
C ASN A 602 5.85 1.81 -48.00
N THR A 603 4.53 1.71 -48.21
CA THR A 603 3.53 1.44 -47.16
C THR A 603 3.03 -0.01 -47.20
N ASP A 604 3.94 -0.97 -47.40
CA ASP A 604 3.61 -2.39 -47.34
C ASP A 604 3.00 -2.79 -45.98
N SER A 605 2.06 -3.73 -46.01
CA SER A 605 1.36 -4.19 -44.79
C SER A 605 2.32 -4.81 -43.77
N GLU A 606 3.41 -5.43 -44.22
CA GLU A 606 4.44 -6.03 -43.36
C GLU A 606 5.14 -4.98 -42.47
N HIS A 607 5.41 -3.79 -43.01
CA HIS A 607 6.03 -2.70 -42.25
C HIS A 607 5.09 -2.14 -41.18
N ILE A 608 3.80 -2.01 -41.50
CA ILE A 608 2.76 -1.58 -40.55
C ILE A 608 2.60 -2.62 -39.44
N GLU A 609 2.60 -3.90 -39.78
CA GLU A 609 2.53 -5.00 -38.81
C GLU A 609 3.77 -5.03 -37.90
N THR A 610 4.97 -4.78 -38.45
CA THR A 610 6.21 -4.64 -37.68
C THR A 610 6.11 -3.51 -36.65
N LEU A 611 5.59 -2.33 -37.02
CA LEU A 611 5.36 -1.25 -36.05
C LEU A 611 4.30 -1.63 -35.00
N ASN A 612 3.22 -2.26 -35.42
CA ASN A 612 2.13 -2.62 -34.52
C ASN A 612 2.53 -3.69 -33.49
N THR A 613 3.43 -4.61 -33.86
CA THR A 613 4.03 -5.61 -32.96
C THR A 613 5.07 -5.01 -32.01
N LEU A 614 5.85 -4.02 -32.45
CA LEU A 614 6.71 -3.25 -31.54
C LEU A 614 5.89 -2.54 -30.46
N MET A 615 4.71 -2.03 -30.85
CA MET A 615 3.78 -1.32 -29.96
C MET A 615 2.88 -2.22 -29.11
N SER A 616 2.96 -3.55 -29.25
CA SER A 616 2.18 -4.49 -28.44
C SER A 616 2.95 -5.07 -27.26
N ARG A 617 4.17 -4.61 -26.99
CA ARG A 617 4.99 -5.02 -25.84
C ARG A 617 4.45 -4.38 -24.54
N ASP A 618 4.68 -5.04 -23.41
CA ASP A 618 4.14 -4.60 -22.11
C ASP A 618 4.76 -3.28 -21.62
N ALA A 619 6.07 -3.12 -21.74
CA ALA A 619 6.80 -1.90 -21.41
C ALA A 619 7.45 -1.35 -22.69
N ILE A 620 7.10 -0.11 -23.06
CA ILE A 620 7.57 0.52 -24.30
C ILE A 620 8.28 1.82 -23.92
N PRO A 621 9.57 1.98 -24.29
CA PRO A 621 10.27 3.21 -24.01
C PRO A 621 9.52 4.41 -24.60
N THR A 622 9.30 5.44 -23.80
CA THR A 622 8.49 6.62 -24.20
C THR A 622 9.08 7.32 -25.42
N GLY A 623 10.40 7.24 -25.62
CA GLY A 623 11.07 7.71 -26.84
C GLY A 623 10.56 7.01 -28.12
N VAL A 624 10.29 5.71 -28.06
CA VAL A 624 9.74 4.95 -29.20
C VAL A 624 8.31 5.39 -29.50
N ILE A 625 7.47 5.59 -28.47
CA ILE A 625 6.11 6.13 -28.63
C ILE A 625 6.14 7.49 -29.33
N HIS A 626 7.07 8.36 -28.93
CA HIS A 626 7.25 9.68 -29.55
C HIS A 626 7.67 9.57 -31.02
N SER A 627 8.57 8.67 -31.37
CA SER A 627 8.94 8.45 -32.78
C SER A 627 7.78 7.89 -33.60
N VAL A 628 7.07 6.88 -33.09
CA VAL A 628 5.98 6.20 -33.81
C VAL A 628 4.78 7.12 -34.02
N ARG A 629 4.40 7.94 -33.03
CA ARG A 629 3.25 8.87 -33.19
C ARG A 629 3.50 9.90 -34.30
N HIS A 630 4.74 10.32 -34.52
CA HIS A 630 5.09 11.21 -35.64
C HIS A 630 4.98 10.48 -36.98
N LEU A 631 5.39 9.21 -37.07
CA LEU A 631 5.15 8.40 -38.27
C LEU A 631 3.66 8.24 -38.59
N VAL A 632 2.81 8.08 -37.58
CA VAL A 632 1.34 8.03 -37.77
C VAL A 632 0.81 9.38 -38.28
N LEU A 633 1.29 10.49 -37.73
CA LEU A 633 0.94 11.84 -38.19
C LEU A 633 1.38 12.08 -39.63
N GLU A 634 2.57 11.65 -40.04
CA GLU A 634 3.10 11.90 -41.38
C GLU A 634 2.48 10.99 -42.44
N HIS A 635 2.40 9.69 -42.14
CA HIS A 635 2.07 8.65 -43.13
C HIS A 635 0.65 8.08 -43.01
N ASP A 636 -0.16 8.54 -42.05
CA ASP A 636 -1.55 8.09 -41.87
C ASP A 636 -1.69 6.57 -41.63
N ILE A 637 -0.83 6.04 -40.75
CA ILE A 637 -0.73 4.60 -40.48
C ILE A 637 -1.60 4.22 -39.28
N GLY A 638 -2.59 3.35 -39.49
CA GLY A 638 -3.43 2.85 -38.41
C GLY A 638 -2.73 1.77 -37.57
N LEU A 639 -2.38 2.10 -36.32
CA LEU A 639 -1.76 1.17 -35.35
C LEU A 639 -2.68 0.92 -34.14
N PRO A 640 -3.45 -0.19 -34.12
CA PRO A 640 -4.32 -0.53 -33.00
C PRO A 640 -3.60 -0.66 -31.65
N SER A 641 -2.36 -1.16 -31.65
CA SER A 641 -1.58 -1.31 -30.41
C SER A 641 -1.21 0.05 -29.81
N LEU A 642 -0.92 1.06 -30.63
CA LEU A 642 -0.65 2.42 -30.17
C LEU A 642 -1.89 3.05 -29.52
N VAL A 643 -3.08 2.81 -30.09
CA VAL A 643 -4.35 3.27 -29.50
C VAL A 643 -4.55 2.64 -28.11
N ARG A 644 -4.30 1.33 -27.97
CA ARG A 644 -4.39 0.63 -26.67
C ARG A 644 -3.39 1.19 -25.66
N TRP A 645 -2.16 1.48 -26.08
CA TRP A 645 -1.15 2.08 -25.20
C TRP A 645 -1.62 3.44 -24.67
N TYR A 646 -2.14 4.32 -25.52
CA TYR A 646 -2.70 5.60 -25.08
C TYR A 646 -3.93 5.44 -24.20
N GLN A 647 -4.81 4.46 -24.45
CA GLN A 647 -5.98 4.22 -23.59
C GLN A 647 -5.58 3.87 -22.15
N THR A 648 -4.50 3.10 -21.97
CA THR A 648 -4.00 2.72 -20.65
C THR A 648 -3.21 3.84 -19.99
N ASN A 649 -2.38 4.56 -20.75
CA ASN A 649 -1.40 5.50 -20.19
C ASN A 649 -1.85 6.97 -20.21
N ASP A 650 -2.40 7.46 -21.33
CA ASP A 650 -2.80 8.86 -21.53
C ASP A 650 -3.97 8.98 -22.53
N ALA A 651 -5.20 8.73 -22.03
CA ALA A 651 -6.39 8.68 -22.88
C ALA A 651 -6.88 10.06 -23.35
N LEU A 652 -6.48 11.13 -22.65
CA LEU A 652 -6.86 12.51 -22.96
C LEU A 652 -5.92 13.17 -23.98
N SER A 653 -4.76 12.57 -24.24
CA SER A 653 -3.79 13.04 -25.23
C SER A 653 -4.43 13.35 -26.60
N PRO A 654 -4.09 14.46 -27.27
CA PRO A 654 -4.47 14.66 -28.66
C PRO A 654 -3.87 13.60 -29.59
N TRP A 655 -2.70 13.04 -29.22
CA TRP A 655 -2.06 11.93 -29.92
C TRP A 655 -2.89 10.64 -29.89
N HIS A 656 -3.67 10.40 -28.84
CA HIS A 656 -4.62 9.29 -28.78
C HIS A 656 -5.72 9.46 -29.83
N THR A 657 -6.28 10.67 -29.92
CA THR A 657 -7.34 10.99 -30.90
C THR A 657 -6.80 10.86 -32.34
N LEU A 658 -5.57 11.33 -32.57
CA LEU A 658 -4.86 11.16 -33.84
C LEU A 658 -4.63 9.69 -34.19
N ALA A 659 -4.13 8.88 -33.25
CA ALA A 659 -3.88 7.45 -33.49
C ALA A 659 -5.19 6.71 -33.80
N ARG A 660 -6.29 7.07 -33.11
CA ARG A 660 -7.63 6.52 -33.38
C ARG A 660 -8.13 6.92 -34.77
N ALA A 661 -7.93 8.18 -35.17
CA ALA A 661 -8.28 8.66 -36.51
C ALA A 661 -7.58 7.84 -37.60
N ALA A 662 -6.28 7.58 -37.44
CA ALA A 662 -5.49 6.77 -38.39
C ALA A 662 -5.98 5.31 -38.47
N VAL A 663 -6.42 4.72 -37.34
CA VAL A 663 -7.02 3.37 -37.33
C VAL A 663 -8.39 3.36 -38.03
N TYR A 664 -9.20 4.41 -37.89
CA TYR A 664 -10.44 4.52 -38.66
C TYR A 664 -10.15 4.70 -40.15
N ALA A 665 -9.14 5.49 -40.51
CA ALA A 665 -8.70 5.66 -41.89
C ALA A 665 -8.26 4.33 -42.52
N SER A 666 -7.46 3.52 -41.81
CA SER A 666 -7.02 2.21 -42.32
C SER A 666 -8.16 1.21 -42.52
N LYS A 667 -9.25 1.33 -41.74
CA LYS A 667 -10.48 0.54 -41.88
C LYS A 667 -11.47 1.08 -42.91
N LYS A 668 -11.15 2.18 -43.60
CA LYS A 668 -12.07 2.90 -44.51
C LYS A 668 -13.31 3.48 -43.83
N GLU A 669 -13.24 3.73 -42.52
CA GLU A 669 -14.29 4.43 -41.76
C GLU A 669 -14.10 5.95 -41.86
N GLU A 670 -14.26 6.48 -43.08
CA GLU A 670 -13.86 7.85 -43.47
C GLU A 670 -14.47 8.95 -42.58
N LEU A 671 -15.75 8.83 -42.23
CA LEU A 671 -16.43 9.85 -41.43
C LEU A 671 -15.89 9.92 -40.00
N ASN A 672 -15.61 8.77 -39.39
CA ASN A 672 -15.08 8.70 -38.04
C ASN A 672 -13.64 9.23 -38.02
N ALA A 673 -12.83 8.83 -39.01
CA ALA A 673 -11.47 9.33 -39.19
C ALA A 673 -11.44 10.86 -39.35
N ALA A 674 -12.29 11.41 -40.22
CA ALA A 674 -12.42 12.84 -40.44
C ALA A 674 -12.70 13.63 -39.16
N ARG A 675 -13.70 13.18 -38.38
CA ARG A 675 -14.12 13.86 -37.16
C ARG A 675 -13.04 13.80 -36.08
N ASP A 676 -12.37 12.66 -35.94
CA ASP A 676 -11.27 12.54 -34.99
C ASP A 676 -10.04 13.34 -35.41
N TYR A 677 -9.70 13.38 -36.70
CA TYR A 677 -8.63 14.26 -37.19
C TYR A 677 -8.91 15.73 -36.92
N ARG A 678 -10.15 16.17 -37.16
CA ARG A 678 -10.59 17.52 -36.82
C ARG A 678 -10.49 17.78 -35.32
N LYS A 679 -11.00 16.86 -34.50
CA LYS A 679 -10.97 16.96 -33.04
C LYS A 679 -9.54 17.02 -32.49
N ALA A 680 -8.63 16.23 -33.05
CA ALA A 680 -7.22 16.27 -32.70
C ALA A 680 -6.59 17.62 -33.07
N GLY A 681 -6.89 18.15 -34.27
CA GLY A 681 -6.41 19.47 -34.72
C GLY A 681 -6.97 20.66 -33.92
N ASP A 682 -8.16 20.52 -33.34
CA ASP A 682 -8.79 21.53 -32.47
C ASP A 682 -8.18 21.58 -31.05
N HIS A 683 -7.25 20.66 -30.71
CA HIS A 683 -6.65 20.57 -29.38
C HIS A 683 -5.54 21.61 -29.16
N GLU A 684 -5.48 22.22 -27.98
CA GLU A 684 -4.56 23.33 -27.65
C GLU A 684 -3.08 22.91 -27.61
N ASP A 685 -2.79 21.67 -27.22
CA ASP A 685 -1.41 21.12 -27.16
C ASP A 685 -0.75 20.96 -28.54
N PHE A 686 -1.50 21.00 -29.64
CA PHE A 686 -0.93 20.97 -30.97
C PHE A 686 -0.61 22.37 -31.46
N ASP A 687 0.62 22.53 -31.94
CA ASP A 687 1.00 23.75 -32.61
C ASP A 687 0.24 23.93 -33.93
N TYR A 688 0.37 25.13 -34.49
CA TYR A 688 -0.33 25.51 -35.70
C TYR A 688 0.01 24.59 -36.91
N GLU A 689 1.22 24.06 -37.01
CA GLU A 689 1.63 23.19 -38.12
C GLU A 689 0.99 21.80 -38.01
N HIS A 690 0.97 21.24 -36.80
CA HIS A 690 0.29 19.99 -36.49
C HIS A 690 -1.21 20.11 -36.76
N SER A 691 -1.87 21.15 -36.23
CA SER A 691 -3.29 21.40 -36.45
C SER A 691 -3.63 21.56 -37.93
N LEU A 692 -2.83 22.32 -38.69
CA LEU A 692 -3.04 22.50 -40.13
C LEU A 692 -2.94 21.18 -40.89
N THR A 693 -1.97 20.33 -40.54
CA THR A 693 -1.79 19.00 -41.15
C THR A 693 -3.00 18.11 -40.87
N LEU A 694 -3.50 18.10 -39.64
CA LEU A 694 -4.66 17.32 -39.23
C LEU A 694 -5.95 17.80 -39.89
N TYR A 695 -6.14 19.12 -40.02
CA TYR A 695 -7.27 19.67 -40.76
C TYR A 695 -7.24 19.32 -42.25
N ARG A 696 -6.06 19.28 -42.88
CA ARG A 696 -5.93 18.79 -44.27
C ARG A 696 -6.37 17.33 -44.37
N LYS A 697 -5.93 16.46 -43.46
CA LYS A 697 -6.37 15.05 -43.40
C LYS A 697 -7.88 14.96 -43.19
N ALA A 698 -8.44 15.72 -42.24
CA ALA A 698 -9.87 15.77 -41.99
C ALA A 698 -10.66 16.15 -43.26
N LEU A 699 -10.23 17.18 -44.00
CA LEU A 699 -10.89 17.58 -45.26
C LEU A 699 -10.88 16.49 -46.33
N ILE A 700 -9.77 15.75 -46.44
CA ILE A 700 -9.64 14.63 -47.39
C ILE A 700 -10.65 13.52 -47.02
N HIS A 701 -10.69 13.12 -45.75
CA HIS A 701 -11.63 12.08 -45.30
C HIS A 701 -13.10 12.53 -45.35
N LEU A 702 -13.41 13.81 -45.07
CA LEU A 702 -14.77 14.36 -45.24
C LEU A 702 -15.21 14.32 -46.71
N ALA A 703 -14.28 14.56 -47.64
CA ALA A 703 -14.54 14.45 -49.07
C ALA A 703 -14.84 13.01 -49.48
N PHE A 704 -14.09 12.03 -48.97
CA PHE A 704 -14.37 10.60 -49.20
C PHE A 704 -15.67 10.12 -48.56
N ALA A 705 -16.06 10.69 -47.41
CA ALA A 705 -17.32 10.40 -46.72
C ALA A 705 -18.54 11.14 -47.31
N GLU A 706 -18.36 11.91 -48.39
CA GLU A 706 -19.37 12.80 -49.00
C GLU A 706 -20.01 13.82 -48.03
N GLN A 707 -19.34 14.16 -46.93
CA GLN A 707 -19.82 15.14 -45.95
C GLN A 707 -19.41 16.56 -46.36
N TRP A 708 -19.96 17.02 -47.48
CA TRP A 708 -19.59 18.29 -48.11
C TRP A 708 -19.81 19.51 -47.21
N ARG A 709 -20.85 19.48 -46.38
CA ARG A 709 -21.19 20.58 -45.47
C ARG A 709 -20.08 20.79 -44.43
N GLU A 710 -19.74 19.72 -43.70
CA GLU A 710 -18.69 19.77 -42.68
C GLU A 710 -17.33 20.15 -43.32
N ALA A 711 -17.06 19.70 -44.54
CA ALA A 711 -15.83 20.04 -45.26
C ALA A 711 -15.74 21.53 -45.62
N VAL A 712 -16.82 22.12 -46.14
CA VAL A 712 -16.84 23.56 -46.48
C VAL A 712 -16.82 24.41 -45.22
N GLU A 713 -17.55 24.04 -44.17
CA GLU A 713 -17.51 24.72 -42.87
C GLU A 713 -16.09 24.73 -42.28
N LEU A 714 -15.37 23.60 -42.32
CA LEU A 714 -13.97 23.53 -41.86
C LEU A 714 -13.03 24.39 -42.72
N LEU A 715 -13.20 24.35 -44.05
CA LEU A 715 -12.41 25.17 -44.99
C LEU A 715 -12.62 26.67 -44.77
N ASP A 716 -13.84 27.08 -44.44
CA ASP A 716 -14.18 28.49 -44.20
C ASP A 716 -13.80 28.97 -42.80
N ALA A 717 -13.90 28.10 -41.80
CA ALA A 717 -13.50 28.40 -40.42
C ALA A 717 -11.99 28.63 -40.27
N GLN A 718 -11.16 27.97 -41.10
CA GLN A 718 -9.70 28.06 -41.03
C GLN A 718 -9.11 28.71 -42.29
N PRO A 719 -8.82 30.03 -42.29
CA PRO A 719 -8.30 30.75 -43.46
C PRO A 719 -7.01 30.16 -44.02
N ALA A 720 -6.17 29.61 -43.15
CA ALA A 720 -4.93 28.91 -43.48
C ALA A 720 -5.11 27.71 -44.42
N LEU A 721 -6.24 27.01 -44.31
CA LEU A 721 -6.55 25.89 -45.19
C LEU A 721 -6.75 26.33 -46.64
N LYS A 722 -7.21 27.57 -46.85
CA LYS A 722 -7.44 28.13 -48.20
C LYS A 722 -6.14 28.40 -48.95
N SER A 723 -5.03 28.67 -48.27
CA SER A 723 -3.72 28.77 -48.91
C SER A 723 -3.01 27.42 -48.99
N ALA A 724 -3.26 26.55 -48.02
CA ALA A 724 -2.62 25.24 -47.89
C ALA A 724 -3.11 24.18 -48.88
N ILE A 725 -4.30 24.34 -49.45
CA ILE A 725 -4.96 23.36 -50.30
C ILE A 725 -5.15 23.93 -51.70
N THR A 726 -5.04 23.09 -52.72
CA THR A 726 -5.19 23.53 -54.13
C THR A 726 -6.57 24.15 -54.40
N GLN A 727 -6.62 25.19 -55.23
CA GLN A 727 -7.87 25.83 -55.64
C GLN A 727 -8.84 24.85 -56.33
N ARG A 728 -8.32 23.81 -56.99
CA ARG A 728 -9.12 22.74 -57.62
C ARG A 728 -9.85 21.90 -56.59
N PHE A 729 -9.20 21.52 -55.49
CA PHE A 729 -9.86 20.77 -54.41
C PHE A 729 -10.89 21.63 -53.68
N GLN A 730 -10.60 22.92 -53.47
CA GLN A 730 -11.58 23.87 -52.91
C GLN A 730 -12.81 24.02 -53.80
N LEU A 731 -12.60 24.13 -55.11
CA LEU A 731 -13.68 24.16 -56.11
C LEU A 731 -14.50 22.86 -56.05
N TYR A 732 -13.82 21.71 -56.00
CA TYR A 732 -14.45 20.39 -55.88
C TYR A 732 -15.38 20.32 -54.68
N LEU A 733 -14.91 20.68 -53.48
CA LEU A 733 -15.74 20.68 -52.26
C LEU A 733 -16.94 21.63 -52.38
N ARG A 734 -16.73 22.87 -52.85
CA ARG A 734 -17.77 23.89 -52.93
C ARG A 734 -18.84 23.57 -53.97
N VAL A 735 -18.45 23.06 -55.13
CA VAL A 735 -19.38 22.61 -56.19
C VAL A 735 -20.17 21.40 -55.70
N SER A 736 -19.52 20.44 -55.05
CA SER A 736 -20.19 19.26 -54.50
C SER A 736 -21.19 19.62 -53.40
N TYR A 737 -20.81 20.52 -52.49
CA TYR A 737 -21.69 21.04 -51.45
C TYR A 737 -22.93 21.75 -52.02
N THR A 738 -22.72 22.74 -52.91
CA THR A 738 -23.82 23.52 -53.51
C THR A 738 -24.76 22.66 -54.33
N ALA A 739 -24.22 21.69 -55.08
CA ALA A 739 -25.02 20.74 -55.84
C ALA A 739 -25.84 19.79 -54.94
N LYS A 740 -25.24 19.25 -53.87
CA LYS A 740 -25.95 18.38 -52.91
C LYS A 740 -27.01 19.15 -52.13
N SER A 741 -26.81 20.45 -51.91
CA SER A 741 -27.77 21.40 -51.32
C SER A 741 -28.98 21.71 -52.22
N LYS A 742 -29.11 21.04 -53.37
CA LYS A 742 -30.13 21.25 -54.42
C LYS A 742 -30.03 22.57 -55.18
N ASP A 743 -29.01 23.39 -54.94
CA ASP A 743 -28.76 24.60 -55.75
C ASP A 743 -27.80 24.29 -56.90
N THR A 744 -28.30 23.48 -57.83
CA THR A 744 -27.51 22.98 -58.96
C THR A 744 -27.09 24.07 -59.95
N ASN A 745 -27.83 25.19 -60.00
CA ASN A 745 -27.53 26.32 -60.87
C ASN A 745 -26.34 27.12 -60.34
N SER A 746 -26.29 27.40 -59.03
CA SER A 746 -25.12 28.08 -58.44
C SER A 746 -23.88 27.20 -58.52
N ALA A 747 -24.00 25.89 -58.29
CA ALA A 747 -22.89 24.94 -58.47
C ALA A 747 -22.30 24.99 -59.89
N THR A 748 -23.16 25.06 -60.91
CA THR A 748 -22.73 25.21 -62.31
C THR A 748 -22.15 26.61 -62.58
N ARG A 749 -22.61 27.67 -61.90
CA ARG A 749 -21.99 29.01 -62.01
C ARG A 749 -20.58 29.04 -61.44
N LEU A 750 -20.35 28.42 -60.27
CA LEU A 750 -19.01 28.33 -59.66
C LEU A 750 -17.96 27.74 -60.63
N LEU A 751 -18.34 26.68 -61.36
CA LEU A 751 -17.48 26.08 -62.38
C LEU A 751 -17.19 27.02 -63.55
N LYS A 752 -18.21 27.75 -64.02
CA LYS A 752 -18.02 28.74 -65.10
C LYS A 752 -17.14 29.89 -64.64
N ASP A 753 -17.37 30.39 -63.43
CA ASP A 753 -16.59 31.48 -62.84
C ASP A 753 -15.13 31.09 -62.63
N PHE A 754 -14.86 29.85 -62.21
CA PHE A 754 -13.50 29.32 -62.09
C PHE A 754 -12.74 29.29 -63.43
N VAL A 755 -13.46 29.05 -64.52
CA VAL A 755 -12.92 28.91 -65.87
C VAL A 755 -13.03 30.23 -66.68
N LYS A 756 -13.56 31.28 -66.06
CA LYS A 756 -13.72 32.61 -66.65
C LYS A 756 -12.35 33.28 -66.80
N ARG A 757 -12.02 33.66 -68.02
CA ARG A 757 -10.80 34.37 -68.40
C ARG A 757 -11.15 35.63 -69.19
N THR A 758 -10.23 36.58 -69.24
CA THR A 758 -10.37 37.80 -70.04
C THR A 758 -9.28 37.84 -71.09
N LYS A 759 -9.64 38.14 -72.34
CA LYS A 759 -8.70 38.34 -73.45
C LYS A 759 -9.03 39.67 -74.14
N MET A 760 -7.99 40.38 -74.56
CA MET A 760 -8.13 41.54 -75.44
C MET A 760 -8.43 41.04 -76.85
N GLU A 761 -9.59 41.39 -77.40
CA GLU A 761 -9.93 41.16 -78.81
C GLU A 761 -10.04 42.51 -79.50
N VAL A 762 -9.53 42.59 -80.74
CA VAL A 762 -9.67 43.78 -81.57
C VAL A 762 -11.02 43.69 -82.27
N GLU A 763 -11.97 44.54 -81.91
CA GLU A 763 -13.29 44.64 -82.54
C GLU A 763 -13.41 45.97 -83.29
N GLU A 764 -14.11 45.96 -84.42
CA GLU A 764 -14.40 47.15 -85.21
C GLU A 764 -15.60 47.88 -84.58
N ASN A 765 -15.40 49.10 -84.11
CA ASN A 765 -16.47 49.93 -83.54
C ASN A 765 -17.46 50.39 -84.62
N GLU A 766 -18.60 50.98 -84.22
CA GLU A 766 -19.68 51.45 -85.11
C GLU A 766 -19.22 52.46 -86.20
N GLU A 767 -18.02 53.02 -86.06
CA GLU A 767 -17.37 53.99 -86.97
C GLU A 767 -16.31 53.36 -87.90
N GLY A 768 -16.06 52.04 -87.82
CA GLY A 768 -15.07 51.33 -88.65
C GLY A 768 -13.64 51.31 -88.10
N GLU A 769 -13.43 51.79 -86.87
CA GLU A 769 -12.12 51.79 -86.21
C GLU A 769 -11.90 50.54 -85.35
N MET A 770 -10.72 49.93 -85.46
CA MET A 770 -10.32 48.74 -84.71
C MET A 770 -9.91 49.11 -83.28
N VAL A 771 -10.73 48.74 -82.29
CA VAL A 771 -10.49 49.04 -80.86
C VAL A 771 -10.29 47.75 -80.08
N GLU A 772 -9.33 47.76 -79.15
CA GLU A 772 -9.07 46.64 -78.24
C GLU A 772 -10.14 46.61 -77.14
N VAL A 773 -11.02 45.59 -77.17
CA VAL A 773 -12.08 45.39 -76.20
C VAL A 773 -11.77 44.19 -75.31
N MET A 774 -11.92 44.35 -73.99
CA MET A 774 -11.81 43.24 -73.05
C MET A 774 -13.02 42.32 -73.17
N ARG A 775 -12.80 41.13 -73.74
CA ARG A 775 -13.83 40.10 -73.84
C ARG A 775 -13.62 39.01 -72.80
N VAL A 776 -14.69 38.74 -72.05
CA VAL A 776 -14.75 37.57 -71.16
C VAL A 776 -14.98 36.33 -72.01
N TYR A 777 -14.10 35.35 -71.89
CA TYR A 777 -14.30 34.01 -72.45
C TYR A 777 -14.18 32.96 -71.34
N HIS A 778 -14.68 31.76 -71.59
CA HIS A 778 -14.53 30.62 -70.68
C HIS A 778 -13.53 29.66 -71.33
N ALA A 779 -12.46 29.29 -70.62
CA ALA A 779 -11.46 28.34 -71.09
C ALA A 779 -12.01 26.90 -71.05
N GLU A 780 -12.77 26.49 -72.07
CA GLU A 780 -13.43 25.18 -72.13
C GLU A 780 -12.46 24.00 -71.83
N ASP A 781 -11.21 24.09 -72.28
CA ASP A 781 -10.15 23.11 -71.98
C ASP A 781 -9.92 22.94 -70.45
N ASP A 782 -9.90 24.04 -69.67
CA ASP A 782 -9.77 23.98 -68.20
C ASP A 782 -11.01 23.32 -67.55
N LEU A 783 -12.19 23.49 -68.15
CA LEU A 783 -13.44 22.87 -67.68
C LEU A 783 -13.45 21.36 -67.96
N ASP A 784 -12.93 20.94 -69.11
CA ASP A 784 -12.84 19.53 -69.46
C ASP A 784 -11.84 18.77 -68.56
N MET A 785 -10.74 19.41 -68.16
CA MET A 785 -9.81 18.86 -67.15
C MET A 785 -10.48 18.60 -65.80
N LEU A 786 -11.50 19.38 -65.43
CA LEU A 786 -12.23 19.14 -64.18
C LEU A 786 -13.07 17.85 -64.23
N LYS A 787 -13.40 17.31 -65.41
CA LYS A 787 -14.14 16.04 -65.51
C LYS A 787 -13.33 14.84 -65.02
N THR A 788 -12.01 14.87 -65.25
CA THR A 788 -11.11 13.78 -64.83
C THR A 788 -10.54 14.01 -63.43
N TYR A 789 -10.74 15.20 -62.84
CA TYR A 789 -10.19 15.59 -61.53
C TYR A 789 -10.36 14.52 -60.43
N PRO A 790 -11.55 13.93 -60.20
CA PRO A 790 -11.69 12.91 -59.14
C PRO A 790 -10.82 11.67 -59.35
N HIS A 791 -10.46 11.34 -60.59
CA HIS A 791 -9.62 10.21 -60.96
C HIS A 791 -8.12 10.55 -60.97
N GLU A 792 -7.75 11.82 -60.72
CA GLU A 792 -6.36 12.25 -60.78
C GLU A 792 -5.52 11.78 -59.58
N HIS A 793 -6.17 11.30 -58.52
CA HIS A 793 -5.58 10.93 -57.25
C HIS A 793 -5.31 9.41 -57.15
N PRO A 794 -4.25 8.97 -56.42
CA PRO A 794 -3.96 7.54 -56.24
C PRO A 794 -5.15 6.73 -55.72
N ARG A 795 -5.94 7.36 -54.84
CA ARG A 795 -7.28 6.91 -54.46
C ARG A 795 -8.31 7.85 -55.09
N PRO A 796 -9.18 7.37 -55.99
CA PRO A 796 -10.12 8.24 -56.70
C PRO A 796 -11.17 8.81 -55.76
N LEU A 797 -11.41 10.12 -55.86
CA LEU A 797 -12.45 10.85 -55.12
C LEU A 797 -13.85 10.51 -55.67
N PRO A 798 -14.93 10.71 -54.88
CA PRO A 798 -16.30 10.59 -55.37
C PRO A 798 -16.57 11.44 -56.62
N THR A 799 -17.10 10.83 -57.67
CA THR A 799 -17.32 11.51 -58.96
C THR A 799 -18.54 12.41 -58.94
N ASP A 800 -19.63 11.98 -58.31
CA ASP A 800 -20.87 12.74 -58.20
C ASP A 800 -21.01 13.42 -56.83
N PRO A 801 -21.59 14.63 -56.79
CA PRO A 801 -22.27 15.34 -57.89
C PRO A 801 -21.35 16.19 -58.79
N PHE A 802 -20.03 16.20 -58.54
CA PHE A 802 -19.09 17.10 -59.18
C PHE A 802 -19.02 16.95 -60.71
N CYS A 803 -18.69 15.76 -61.21
CA CYS A 803 -18.57 15.47 -62.65
C CYS A 803 -19.88 15.74 -63.40
N GLY A 804 -21.02 15.41 -62.79
CA GLY A 804 -22.34 15.76 -63.31
C GLY A 804 -22.55 17.27 -63.46
N ARG A 805 -22.05 18.08 -62.52
CA ARG A 805 -22.09 19.56 -62.62
C ARG A 805 -21.12 20.11 -63.66
N VAL A 806 -19.93 19.53 -63.80
CA VAL A 806 -18.97 19.88 -64.87
C VAL A 806 -19.60 19.65 -66.23
N THR A 807 -20.23 18.49 -66.43
CA THR A 807 -20.96 18.17 -67.68
C THR A 807 -22.11 19.15 -67.94
N ALA A 808 -22.84 19.55 -66.90
CA ALA A 808 -23.89 20.57 -67.02
C ALA A 808 -23.33 21.96 -67.39
N ALA A 809 -22.17 22.34 -66.85
CA ALA A 809 -21.47 23.57 -67.19
C ALA A 809 -21.02 23.58 -68.66
N THR A 810 -20.39 22.50 -69.13
CA THR A 810 -19.96 22.32 -70.53
C THR A 810 -21.16 22.46 -71.47
N ASN A 811 -22.25 21.72 -71.20
CA ASN A 811 -23.47 21.78 -72.01
C ASN A 811 -24.13 23.16 -72.02
N SER A 812 -24.07 23.90 -70.90
CA SER A 812 -24.64 25.24 -70.81
C SER A 812 -23.83 26.27 -71.61
N LEU A 813 -22.50 26.18 -71.60
CA LEU A 813 -21.62 27.03 -72.42
C LEU A 813 -21.82 26.76 -73.91
N HIS A 814 -21.94 25.49 -74.32
CA HIS A 814 -22.25 25.14 -75.71
C HIS A 814 -23.64 25.61 -76.16
N LYS A 815 -24.67 25.54 -75.30
CA LYS A 815 -26.02 26.05 -75.61
C LYS A 815 -26.06 27.57 -75.78
N SER A 816 -25.25 28.30 -75.00
CA SER A 816 -25.07 29.76 -75.13
C SER A 816 -24.42 30.13 -76.48
N ARG A 817 -23.51 29.28 -76.99
CA ARG A 817 -22.82 29.45 -78.28
C ARG A 817 -23.60 28.83 -79.46
N ARG A 818 -24.92 29.11 -79.56
CA ARG A 818 -25.84 28.63 -80.62
C ARG A 818 -25.51 29.10 -82.05
N ARG A 819 -24.22 29.18 -82.43
CA ARG A 819 -23.71 29.41 -83.79
C ARG A 819 -22.56 28.48 -84.24
N GLN A 820 -22.10 27.50 -83.45
CA GLN A 820 -21.18 26.45 -83.95
C GLN A 820 -21.76 25.06 -83.69
N LYS A 821 -22.37 24.48 -84.73
CA LYS A 821 -23.18 23.25 -84.66
C LYS A 821 -22.36 21.95 -84.81
N ASN A 822 -21.02 21.98 -84.67
CA ASN A 822 -20.18 20.82 -85.03
C ASN A 822 -18.84 20.75 -84.26
N THR A 823 -18.83 20.87 -82.93
CA THR A 823 -17.61 20.69 -82.12
C THR A 823 -17.27 19.20 -81.90
N PHE A 824 -15.98 18.87 -81.88
CA PHE A 824 -15.49 17.50 -81.69
C PHE A 824 -15.98 16.86 -80.38
N ASP A 825 -16.13 17.63 -79.30
CA ASP A 825 -16.68 17.14 -78.02
C ASP A 825 -18.12 16.62 -78.10
N ILE A 826 -18.98 17.26 -78.91
CA ILE A 826 -20.36 16.81 -79.06
C ILE A 826 -20.37 15.46 -79.79
N ARG A 827 -19.55 15.32 -80.83
CA ARG A 827 -19.38 14.06 -81.56
C ARG A 827 -18.79 12.96 -80.66
N PHE A 828 -17.81 13.29 -79.82
CA PHE A 828 -17.24 12.35 -78.86
C PHE A 828 -18.28 11.90 -77.84
N ASN A 829 -19.01 12.83 -77.22
CA ASN A 829 -20.02 12.47 -76.22
C ASN A 829 -21.17 11.67 -76.83
N GLN A 830 -21.57 11.95 -78.07
CA GLN A 830 -22.57 11.14 -78.78
C GLN A 830 -22.04 9.71 -79.02
N LEU A 831 -20.82 9.58 -79.55
CA LEU A 831 -20.16 8.30 -79.78
C LEU A 831 -20.08 7.46 -78.49
N MET A 832 -19.77 8.10 -77.36
CA MET A 832 -19.70 7.42 -76.06
C MET A 832 -21.07 7.11 -75.43
N GLN A 833 -22.13 7.84 -75.77
CA GLN A 833 -23.48 7.68 -75.16
C GLN A 833 -24.35 6.62 -75.85
N TYR A 834 -24.14 6.33 -77.14
CA TYR A 834 -25.04 5.46 -77.92
C TYR A 834 -24.75 3.94 -77.83
N GLY A 835 -23.85 3.53 -76.93
CA GLY A 835 -23.61 2.12 -76.58
C GLY A 835 -22.67 1.41 -77.55
N SER A 836 -21.60 0.82 -77.00
CA SER A 836 -20.50 0.10 -77.69
C SER A 836 -19.75 0.89 -78.78
N PRO A 837 -19.05 1.98 -78.41
CA PRO A 837 -18.14 2.65 -79.35
C PRO A 837 -17.01 1.71 -79.80
N SER A 838 -16.64 1.74 -81.09
CA SER A 838 -15.49 0.97 -81.58
C SER A 838 -14.17 1.75 -81.41
N THR A 839 -13.05 1.03 -81.26
CA THR A 839 -11.72 1.66 -81.14
C THR A 839 -11.35 2.49 -82.38
N GLU A 840 -11.81 2.07 -83.56
CA GLU A 840 -11.57 2.75 -84.84
C GLU A 840 -12.36 4.06 -84.96
N GLU A 841 -13.62 4.09 -84.51
CA GLU A 841 -14.43 5.31 -84.49
C GLU A 841 -13.84 6.35 -83.53
N VAL A 842 -13.41 5.94 -82.33
CA VAL A 842 -12.73 6.83 -81.37
C VAL A 842 -11.44 7.38 -81.97
N TYR A 843 -10.61 6.52 -82.56
CA TYR A 843 -9.35 6.94 -83.18
C TYR A 843 -9.56 7.89 -84.36
N SER A 844 -10.56 7.64 -85.21
CA SER A 844 -10.87 8.51 -86.35
C SER A 844 -11.26 9.92 -85.89
N LEU A 845 -12.12 10.01 -84.88
CA LEU A 845 -12.53 11.28 -84.30
C LEU A 845 -11.35 12.01 -83.62
N ALA A 846 -10.53 11.27 -82.87
CA ALA A 846 -9.33 11.79 -82.23
C ALA A 846 -8.31 12.30 -83.26
N SER A 847 -8.12 11.58 -84.37
CA SER A 847 -7.22 11.98 -85.46
C SER A 847 -7.71 13.24 -86.17
N GLU A 848 -9.01 13.35 -86.44
CA GLU A 848 -9.61 14.57 -86.99
C GLU A 848 -9.45 15.77 -86.04
N ALA A 849 -9.69 15.57 -84.74
CA ALA A 849 -9.51 16.60 -83.72
C ALA A 849 -8.04 17.03 -83.62
N ALA A 850 -7.11 16.07 -83.65
CA ALA A 850 -5.67 16.33 -83.55
C ALA A 850 -5.11 17.18 -84.71
N ARG A 851 -5.73 17.14 -85.90
CA ARG A 851 -5.35 18.01 -87.03
C ARG A 851 -5.64 19.49 -86.77
N VAL A 852 -6.64 19.78 -85.93
CA VAL A 852 -6.99 21.16 -85.54
C VAL A 852 -6.20 21.56 -84.30
N ARG A 853 -6.25 20.70 -83.27
CA ARG A 853 -5.50 20.87 -82.04
C ARG A 853 -5.01 19.50 -81.55
N PRO A 854 -3.70 19.20 -81.64
CA PRO A 854 -3.16 17.90 -81.29
C PRO A 854 -3.50 17.38 -79.89
N VAL A 855 -3.57 18.28 -78.91
CA VAL A 855 -3.87 17.96 -77.50
C VAL A 855 -5.29 17.42 -77.35
N ASP A 856 -6.28 18.00 -78.04
CA ASP A 856 -7.68 17.60 -77.91
C ASP A 856 -7.91 16.18 -78.42
N GLY A 857 -7.27 15.81 -79.53
CA GLY A 857 -7.31 14.45 -80.06
C GLY A 857 -6.75 13.41 -79.09
N LEU A 858 -5.63 13.74 -78.43
CA LEU A 858 -5.03 12.87 -77.42
C LEU A 858 -5.90 12.76 -76.16
N MET A 859 -6.49 13.87 -75.70
CA MET A 859 -7.43 13.84 -74.57
C MET A 859 -8.68 12.99 -74.86
N PHE A 860 -9.16 12.93 -76.11
CA PHE A 860 -10.28 12.04 -76.46
C PHE A 860 -9.89 10.56 -76.33
N LEU A 861 -8.68 10.18 -76.73
CA LEU A 861 -8.17 8.81 -76.56
C LEU A 861 -8.00 8.45 -75.09
N GLU A 862 -7.45 9.36 -74.28
CA GLU A 862 -7.29 9.18 -72.84
C GLU A 862 -8.65 9.07 -72.12
N ARG A 863 -9.61 9.94 -72.46
CA ARG A 863 -10.98 9.86 -71.95
C ARG A 863 -11.67 8.56 -72.33
N ALA A 864 -11.46 8.06 -73.54
CA ALA A 864 -12.02 6.79 -74.00
C ALA A 864 -11.44 5.62 -73.20
N GLN A 865 -10.12 5.58 -72.99
CA GLN A 865 -9.47 4.55 -72.15
C GLN A 865 -10.02 4.55 -70.71
N ASN A 866 -10.30 5.73 -70.16
CA ASN A 866 -10.80 5.90 -68.79
C ASN A 866 -12.33 5.77 -68.65
N SER A 867 -13.05 5.54 -69.75
CA SER A 867 -14.52 5.57 -69.77
C SER A 867 -15.21 4.28 -69.30
N GLY A 868 -14.46 3.18 -69.18
CA GLY A 868 -14.98 1.87 -68.78
C GLY A 868 -15.80 1.11 -69.84
N TYR A 869 -15.94 1.65 -71.06
CA TYR A 869 -16.67 1.00 -72.16
C TYR A 869 -15.86 -0.02 -72.97
N PHE A 870 -14.53 -0.06 -72.79
CA PHE A 870 -13.61 -0.88 -73.59
C PHE A 870 -13.01 -2.02 -72.75
N SER A 871 -12.76 -3.16 -73.38
CA SER A 871 -12.01 -4.29 -72.80
C SER A 871 -10.51 -4.00 -72.69
N GLU A 872 -9.77 -4.77 -71.90
CA GLU A 872 -8.31 -4.57 -71.74
C GLU A 872 -7.54 -4.60 -73.07
N ASN A 873 -7.95 -5.43 -74.03
CA ASN A 873 -7.32 -5.51 -75.34
C ASN A 873 -7.60 -4.26 -76.20
N GLU A 874 -8.81 -3.72 -76.12
CA GLU A 874 -9.20 -2.49 -76.80
C GLU A 874 -8.53 -1.26 -76.17
N ILE A 875 -8.38 -1.24 -74.84
CA ILE A 875 -7.62 -0.21 -74.12
C ILE A 875 -6.16 -0.20 -74.58
N ARG A 876 -5.50 -1.37 -74.70
CA ARG A 876 -4.13 -1.44 -75.25
C ARG A 876 -4.05 -0.93 -76.68
N SER A 877 -5.06 -1.20 -77.52
CA SER A 877 -5.13 -0.67 -78.88
C SER A 877 -5.27 0.86 -78.89
N LEU A 878 -6.12 1.42 -78.03
CA LEU A 878 -6.26 2.87 -77.86
C LEU A 878 -4.98 3.52 -77.30
N GLN A 879 -4.25 2.86 -76.40
CA GLN A 879 -2.95 3.33 -75.90
C GLN A 879 -1.90 3.37 -77.00
N GLN A 880 -1.83 2.35 -77.86
CA GLN A 880 -0.94 2.35 -79.03
C GLN A 880 -1.33 3.46 -80.02
N ALA A 881 -2.62 3.68 -80.23
CA ALA A 881 -3.13 4.75 -81.05
C ALA A 881 -2.76 6.13 -80.48
N GLU A 882 -2.87 6.32 -79.17
CA GLU A 882 -2.48 7.54 -78.45
C GLU A 882 -0.97 7.80 -78.55
N LEU A 883 -0.14 6.77 -78.33
CA LEU A 883 1.32 6.85 -78.49
C LEU A 883 1.70 7.27 -79.91
N SER A 884 1.05 6.66 -80.91
CA SER A 884 1.30 6.98 -82.31
C SER A 884 0.91 8.43 -82.64
N LEU A 885 -0.27 8.88 -82.19
CA LEU A 885 -0.77 10.22 -82.42
C LEU A 885 0.07 11.29 -81.70
N PHE A 886 0.60 10.97 -80.51
CA PHE A 886 1.50 11.85 -79.77
C PHE A 886 2.86 11.96 -80.48
N SER A 887 3.40 10.85 -80.96
CA SER A 887 4.70 10.85 -81.67
C SER A 887 4.68 11.74 -82.91
N VAL A 888 3.57 11.72 -83.66
CA VAL A 888 3.37 12.52 -84.87
C VAL A 888 3.27 14.01 -84.56
N ASN A 889 2.63 14.39 -83.44
CA ASN A 889 2.35 15.79 -83.12
C ASN A 889 3.22 16.37 -81.98
N LYS A 890 4.26 15.65 -81.55
CA LYS A 890 5.08 15.99 -80.37
C LYS A 890 5.65 17.41 -80.40
N SER A 891 6.08 17.90 -81.56
CA SER A 891 6.66 19.24 -81.74
C SER A 891 5.62 20.36 -81.66
N GLN A 892 4.35 20.06 -81.93
CA GLN A 892 3.24 21.01 -81.92
C GLN A 892 2.53 21.08 -80.55
N ILE A 893 2.87 20.17 -79.62
CA ILE A 893 2.28 20.11 -78.28
C ILE A 893 3.20 20.85 -77.29
N PRO A 894 2.77 22.01 -76.73
CA PRO A 894 3.51 22.70 -75.68
C PRO A 894 3.82 21.80 -74.47
N ASN A 895 4.98 21.98 -73.84
CA ASN A 895 5.35 21.22 -72.64
C ASN A 895 4.32 21.41 -71.50
N ALA A 896 3.76 22.61 -71.37
CA ALA A 896 2.73 22.91 -70.39
C ALA A 896 1.42 22.13 -70.62
N SER A 897 1.11 21.72 -71.86
CA SER A 897 -0.06 20.90 -72.17
C SER A 897 0.20 19.40 -72.09
N ARG A 898 1.46 18.96 -72.04
CA ARG A 898 1.80 17.54 -71.86
C ARG A 898 1.43 16.99 -70.48
N ARG A 899 1.29 17.88 -69.49
CA ARG A 899 0.74 17.54 -68.16
C ARG A 899 -0.68 16.98 -68.19
N TYR A 900 -1.39 17.18 -69.31
CA TYR A 900 -2.76 16.74 -69.50
C TYR A 900 -2.86 15.33 -70.10
N LEU A 901 -1.73 14.66 -70.35
CA LEU A 901 -1.65 13.35 -71.02
C LEU A 901 -1.05 12.30 -70.08
N ARG A 902 -1.89 11.58 -69.31
CA ARG A 902 -1.43 10.73 -68.20
C ARG A 902 -1.22 9.28 -68.57
N ASN A 903 -1.97 8.77 -69.55
CA ASN A 903 -1.84 7.38 -70.01
C ASN A 903 -0.58 7.17 -70.86
N LEU A 904 0.06 8.26 -71.30
CA LEU A 904 1.35 8.26 -71.95
C LEU A 904 2.49 8.35 -70.92
N SER A 905 3.41 7.39 -70.97
CA SER A 905 4.67 7.42 -70.20
C SER A 905 5.64 8.46 -70.77
N LEU A 906 5.31 9.74 -70.58
CA LEU A 906 6.16 10.86 -71.00
C LEU A 906 7.37 10.99 -70.07
N VAL A 907 8.52 11.36 -70.64
CA VAL A 907 9.73 11.64 -69.85
C VAL A 907 9.42 12.76 -68.84
N PRO A 908 9.68 12.55 -67.53
CA PRO A 908 9.37 13.53 -66.51
C PRO A 908 10.11 14.85 -66.79
N LEU A 909 9.39 15.96 -66.67
CA LEU A 909 9.99 17.29 -66.78
C LEU A 909 10.73 17.59 -65.47
N VAL A 910 12.05 17.39 -65.46
CA VAL A 910 12.88 17.75 -64.31
C VAL A 910 13.04 19.26 -64.29
N ILE A 911 12.34 19.93 -63.38
CA ILE A 911 12.61 21.33 -63.05
C ILE A 911 13.76 21.32 -62.07
N VAL A 912 14.95 21.67 -62.57
CA VAL A 912 16.13 21.80 -61.76
C VAL A 912 16.16 23.22 -61.22
N ASP A 913 15.99 23.39 -59.91
CA ASP A 913 16.36 24.64 -59.26
C ASP A 913 17.89 24.73 -59.29
N THR A 914 18.40 25.59 -60.17
CA THR A 914 19.84 25.74 -60.38
C THR A 914 20.55 26.19 -59.12
N ASN A 915 19.87 26.86 -58.20
CA ASN A 915 20.47 27.33 -56.95
C ASN A 915 20.83 26.15 -56.02
N ILE A 916 19.94 25.15 -55.88
CA ILE A 916 20.19 23.96 -55.06
C ILE A 916 21.35 23.12 -55.64
N LEU A 917 21.44 23.01 -56.97
CA LEU A 917 22.58 22.32 -57.59
C LEU A 917 23.88 23.10 -57.43
N VAL A 918 23.85 24.43 -57.48
CA VAL A 918 25.02 25.28 -57.25
C VAL A 918 25.47 25.16 -55.80
N ASP A 919 24.56 25.20 -54.83
CA ASP A 919 24.87 25.03 -53.41
C ASP A 919 25.44 23.63 -53.12
N ALA A 920 24.82 22.58 -53.66
CA ALA A 920 25.34 21.20 -53.54
C ALA A 920 26.70 21.01 -54.24
N LEU A 921 26.97 21.75 -55.32
CA LEU A 921 28.27 21.76 -55.99
C LEU A 921 29.31 22.50 -55.14
N ILE A 922 28.93 23.63 -54.52
CA ILE A 922 29.77 24.39 -53.60
C ILE A 922 30.15 23.52 -52.39
N ASP A 923 29.19 22.80 -51.80
CA ASP A 923 29.44 21.86 -50.70
C ASP A 923 30.33 20.67 -51.13
N ARG A 924 30.16 20.16 -52.35
CA ARG A 924 31.05 19.12 -52.89
C ARG A 924 32.46 19.61 -53.22
N ILE A 925 32.60 20.89 -53.55
CA ILE A 925 33.90 21.51 -53.80
C ILE A 925 34.59 21.83 -52.46
N SER A 926 33.85 22.31 -51.46
CA SER A 926 34.37 22.58 -50.12
C SER A 926 34.84 21.31 -49.41
N THR A 927 34.08 20.21 -49.52
CA THR A 927 34.46 18.88 -48.98
C THR A 927 35.64 18.21 -49.70
N LYS A 928 36.04 18.70 -50.89
CA LYS A 928 37.23 18.21 -51.61
C LYS A 928 38.44 19.13 -51.51
N LEU A 929 38.27 20.33 -50.96
CA LEU A 929 39.35 21.31 -50.74
C LEU A 929 39.89 21.28 -49.30
N HIS A 930 39.28 20.48 -48.42
CA HIS A 930 39.84 19.98 -47.16
C HIS A 930 40.11 18.49 -47.30
#